data_AF-A0A8J8E699-F1
#
_entry.id   AF-A0A8J8E699-F1
#
_cell.length_a   1.000
_cell.length_b   1.000
_cell.length_c   1.000
_cell.angle_alpha   90.00
_cell.angle_beta   90.00
_cell.angle_gamma   90.00
#
_symmetry.space_group_name_H-M   'P 1'
#
loop_
_entity.id
_entity.type
_entity.pdbx_description
1 polymer ?
#
loop_
_entity_poly.entity_id
_entity_poly.type
_entity_poly.pdbx_seq_one_letter_code
_entity_poly.pdbx_strand_id
1 'polypeptide(L)'
;MPWEPSIILLAPEDFIVEGLAELLSRAGFNETGREYKRRGKSRLIIVTGEREDPFHGKETLAVALLRGKPRRDWLEKALSGHGRVVLIALDGLDYGLEGITVLGPEWLAEAFNRYSIEPPRTLLEKFIPERERPEQLKEFVLDGPLVEPVSSQKLVDEAKRVVSYKFSVRPEELKIEGLKLKFRPVYVVSWSRENESGKAFYDGKKLVLNVDGELKGLAMKVLLEDVATVLATEVEVGEETDPTKPVVEEAARRGWLDLRVLHSRKAYVPEGAEILFSIGPQTVKVSFDFTVGRVSAEGEPLSEEELVKLAKERVRRELGEEPLALEIVRRGRFTLMRGKTRRYLFEIELNSYSGSVRRFQPALTEEAMLEVVLSKYSDGHVIGVERRPSAVFVDLLAGGRVLVLKLDQKTGEIVDTRDLGSPEEFLRKTAGEILEVVKDLELKSCQVMDHEVVRAEFGGNGLRAYLAYDGETGEILERALEIGSSVAVELAVRKYRSYSVLFTEEVEKGFTLTLEGDRDVVKVFVSRSGEIQELDRFLKKEVVEEIALAKIREVEPSPSIEGLKLSDHWEVEFTGVKAFGRLTVHRTSGEVLDFDYQYIESVITKAFTEFVKKSYGDTIEVEWIAHNLEEGYAGIKGVGRRGIYFGKYNTLTGELIEHDFVPGSGITSKLKLAQVEGKYAVK
;
A
#
# COMPACT_ATOMS: atom_id res chain seq x y z
N MET A 1 -10.62 -32.91 -17.27
CA MET A 1 -12.08 -33.15 -17.15
C MET A 1 -12.31 -33.93 -15.87
N PRO A 2 -13.34 -33.60 -15.08
CA PRO A 2 -13.73 -34.42 -13.92
C PRO A 2 -14.26 -35.78 -14.37
N TRP A 3 -14.26 -36.76 -13.46
CA TRP A 3 -14.97 -38.02 -13.66
C TRP A 3 -16.46 -37.78 -13.83
N GLU A 4 -17.05 -38.46 -14.82
CA GLU A 4 -18.50 -38.57 -14.99
C GLU A 4 -18.91 -40.05 -14.88
N PRO A 5 -20.17 -40.36 -14.54
CA PRO A 5 -20.63 -41.75 -14.43
C PRO A 5 -20.43 -42.53 -15.74
N SER A 6 -20.60 -41.85 -16.87
CA SER A 6 -20.32 -42.36 -18.21
C SER A 6 -18.86 -42.80 -18.39
N ILE A 7 -17.91 -42.01 -17.88
CA ILE A 7 -16.46 -42.28 -17.90
C ILE A 7 -16.12 -43.49 -17.05
N ILE A 8 -16.72 -43.62 -15.87
CA ILE A 8 -16.54 -44.77 -14.97
C ILE A 8 -16.99 -46.08 -15.65
N LEU A 9 -18.11 -46.08 -16.37
CA LEU A 9 -18.62 -47.28 -17.04
C LEU A 9 -17.70 -47.78 -18.18
N LEU A 10 -17.05 -46.87 -18.90
CA LEU A 10 -16.13 -47.22 -19.99
C LEU A 10 -14.67 -47.41 -19.54
N ALA A 11 -14.34 -47.06 -18.29
CA ALA A 11 -12.98 -47.20 -17.79
C ALA A 11 -12.55 -48.69 -17.69
N PRO A 12 -11.29 -49.03 -18.00
CA PRO A 12 -10.74 -50.36 -17.73
C PRO A 12 -10.87 -50.71 -16.24
N GLU A 13 -11.25 -51.95 -15.94
CA GLU A 13 -11.49 -52.43 -14.57
C GLU A 13 -10.26 -52.19 -13.69
N ASP A 14 -9.06 -52.49 -14.17
CA ASP A 14 -7.81 -52.32 -13.42
C ASP A 14 -7.58 -50.87 -13.01
N PHE A 15 -7.94 -49.91 -13.87
CA PHE A 15 -7.77 -48.50 -13.57
C PHE A 15 -8.75 -48.03 -12.47
N ILE A 16 -10.00 -48.50 -12.51
CA ILE A 16 -10.98 -48.21 -11.46
C ILE A 16 -10.50 -48.80 -10.13
N VAL A 17 -9.95 -50.02 -10.15
CA VAL A 17 -9.42 -50.69 -8.96
C VAL A 17 -8.26 -49.92 -8.33
N GLU A 18 -7.31 -49.42 -9.13
CA GLU A 18 -6.26 -48.52 -8.60
C GLU A 18 -6.84 -47.23 -8.03
N GLY A 19 -7.86 -46.65 -8.68
CA GLY A 19 -8.58 -45.50 -8.15
C GLY A 19 -9.27 -45.79 -6.81
N LEU A 20 -9.81 -46.99 -6.60
CA LEU A 20 -10.41 -47.40 -5.33
C LEU A 20 -9.37 -47.56 -4.22
N ALA A 21 -8.19 -48.10 -4.54
CA ALA A 21 -7.08 -48.18 -3.60
C ALA A 21 -6.58 -46.77 -3.21
N GLU A 22 -6.43 -45.88 -4.18
CA GLU A 22 -6.07 -44.47 -3.93
C GLU A 22 -7.14 -43.75 -3.11
N LEU A 23 -8.42 -44.03 -3.36
CA LEU A 23 -9.54 -43.49 -2.59
C LEU A 23 -9.48 -43.94 -1.12
N LEU A 24 -9.17 -45.22 -0.87
CA LEU A 24 -8.96 -45.75 0.48
C LEU A 24 -7.78 -45.09 1.17
N SER A 25 -6.65 -44.94 0.46
CA SER A 25 -5.44 -44.26 0.95
C SER A 25 -5.73 -42.81 1.35
N ARG A 26 -6.43 -42.04 0.50
CA ARG A 26 -6.82 -40.66 0.80
C ARG A 26 -7.87 -40.54 1.91
N ALA A 27 -8.64 -41.60 2.15
CA ALA A 27 -9.54 -41.71 3.30
C ALA A 27 -8.82 -42.19 4.60
N GLY A 28 -7.50 -42.38 4.54
CA GLY A 28 -6.66 -42.76 5.69
C GLY A 28 -6.57 -44.26 5.96
N PHE A 29 -7.00 -45.11 5.03
CA PHE A 29 -6.85 -46.57 5.13
C PHE A 29 -5.62 -47.05 4.35
N ASN A 30 -4.82 -47.92 4.96
CA ASN A 30 -3.74 -48.61 4.28
C ASN A 30 -4.28 -49.87 3.59
N GLU A 31 -4.01 -50.02 2.29
CA GLU A 31 -4.42 -51.21 1.55
C GLU A 31 -3.73 -52.47 2.11
N THR A 32 -4.52 -53.50 2.42
CA THR A 32 -4.03 -54.76 3.01
C THR A 32 -4.31 -55.98 2.14
N GLY A 33 -5.16 -55.87 1.11
CA GLY A 33 -5.35 -56.95 0.14
C GLY A 33 -6.34 -56.65 -0.98
N ARG A 34 -6.17 -57.37 -2.10
CA ARG A 34 -7.08 -57.39 -3.25
C ARG A 34 -7.52 -58.80 -3.59
N GLU A 35 -8.81 -58.99 -3.78
CA GLU A 35 -9.40 -60.26 -4.21
C GLU A 35 -10.14 -60.10 -5.52
N TYR A 36 -9.92 -61.03 -6.46
CA TYR A 36 -10.58 -61.05 -7.76
C TYR A 36 -11.43 -62.33 -7.86
N LYS A 37 -12.76 -62.18 -7.89
CA LYS A 37 -13.73 -63.27 -7.94
C LYS A 37 -14.52 -63.20 -9.24
N ARG A 38 -14.74 -64.35 -9.89
CA ARG A 38 -15.53 -64.45 -11.13
C ARG A 38 -16.53 -65.59 -11.05
N ARG A 39 -17.77 -65.35 -11.48
CA ARG A 39 -18.77 -66.40 -11.67
C ARG A 39 -19.60 -66.12 -12.91
N GLY A 40 -19.44 -66.97 -13.94
CA GLY A 40 -20.05 -66.74 -15.25
C GLY A 40 -19.56 -65.44 -15.88
N LYS A 41 -20.49 -64.55 -16.21
CA LYS A 41 -20.21 -63.22 -16.78
C LYS A 41 -19.96 -62.15 -15.70
N SER A 42 -20.27 -62.44 -14.43
CA SER A 42 -20.08 -61.49 -13.34
C SER A 42 -18.64 -61.52 -12.81
N ARG A 43 -18.10 -60.35 -12.53
CA ARG A 43 -16.77 -60.13 -11.96
C ARG A 43 -16.91 -59.22 -10.75
N LEU A 44 -16.27 -59.62 -9.66
CA LEU A 44 -16.25 -58.89 -8.40
C LEU A 44 -14.79 -58.70 -7.99
N ILE A 45 -14.38 -57.47 -7.77
CA ILE A 45 -13.04 -57.13 -7.30
C ILE A 45 -13.20 -56.47 -5.93
N ILE A 46 -12.49 -56.93 -4.91
CA ILE A 46 -12.61 -56.43 -3.54
C ILE A 46 -11.26 -55.86 -3.12
N VAL A 47 -11.22 -54.58 -2.78
CA VAL A 47 -10.04 -53.91 -2.22
C VAL A 47 -10.28 -53.68 -0.74
N THR A 48 -9.40 -54.21 0.12
CA THR A 48 -9.53 -54.11 1.57
C THR A 48 -8.47 -53.17 2.13
N GLY A 49 -8.91 -52.22 2.95
CA GLY A 49 -8.05 -51.27 3.66
C GLY A 49 -8.26 -51.34 5.17
N GLU A 50 -7.21 -51.07 5.93
CA GLU A 50 -7.24 -51.03 7.39
C GLU A 50 -6.67 -49.71 7.91
N ARG A 51 -7.27 -49.16 8.96
CA ARG A 51 -6.75 -47.99 9.69
C ARG A 51 -6.82 -48.23 11.19
N GLU A 52 -5.90 -47.65 11.95
CA GLU A 52 -6.03 -47.57 13.40
C GLU A 52 -6.78 -46.29 13.75
N ASP A 53 -8.01 -46.44 14.25
CA ASP A 53 -8.78 -45.34 14.82
C ASP A 53 -8.37 -45.16 16.29
N PRO A 54 -7.96 -43.96 16.73
CA PRO A 54 -7.53 -43.69 18.11
C PRO A 54 -8.59 -43.97 19.17
N PHE A 55 -9.87 -43.99 18.80
CA PHE A 55 -11.00 -44.15 19.71
C PHE A 55 -11.65 -45.53 19.62
N HIS A 56 -11.57 -46.22 18.48
CA HIS A 56 -12.30 -47.47 18.22
C HIS A 56 -11.41 -48.67 17.86
N GLY A 57 -10.09 -48.47 17.79
CA GLY A 57 -9.13 -49.52 17.45
C GLY A 57 -9.06 -49.77 15.95
N LYS A 58 -8.64 -50.98 15.57
CA LYS A 58 -8.43 -51.35 14.17
C LYS A 58 -9.75 -51.44 13.40
N GLU A 59 -9.92 -50.59 12.39
CA GLU A 59 -11.09 -50.57 11.50
C GLU A 59 -10.71 -51.14 10.12
N THR A 60 -11.50 -52.10 9.63
CA THR A 60 -11.33 -52.73 8.31
C THR A 60 -12.50 -52.39 7.39
N LEU A 61 -12.20 -51.80 6.24
CA LEU A 61 -13.16 -51.42 5.20
C LEU A 61 -12.82 -52.15 3.88
N ALA A 62 -13.81 -52.81 3.29
CA ALA A 62 -13.71 -53.41 1.98
C ALA A 62 -14.57 -52.64 0.97
N VAL A 63 -13.95 -52.18 -0.11
CA VAL A 63 -14.63 -51.55 -1.24
C VAL A 63 -14.59 -52.51 -2.42
N ALA A 64 -15.77 -52.95 -2.85
CA ALA A 64 -15.94 -53.96 -3.88
C ALA A 64 -16.49 -53.35 -5.17
N LEU A 65 -15.88 -53.65 -6.32
CA LEU A 65 -16.36 -53.27 -7.65
C LEU A 65 -17.03 -54.48 -8.32
N LEU A 66 -18.30 -54.34 -8.70
CA LEU A 66 -19.09 -55.38 -9.36
C LEU A 66 -19.43 -54.99 -10.80
N ARG A 67 -19.09 -55.90 -11.73
CA ARG A 67 -19.64 -55.93 -13.09
C ARG A 67 -20.47 -57.20 -13.31
N GLY A 68 -21.59 -57.05 -14.02
CA GLY A 68 -22.60 -58.06 -14.27
C GLY A 68 -23.58 -58.26 -13.11
N LYS A 69 -24.64 -59.04 -13.36
CA LYS A 69 -25.73 -59.30 -12.40
C LYS A 69 -25.67 -60.74 -11.85
N PRO A 70 -24.92 -61.01 -10.77
CA PRO A 70 -24.82 -62.35 -10.20
C PRO A 70 -26.11 -62.74 -9.45
N ARG A 71 -26.21 -64.02 -9.05
CA ARG A 71 -27.23 -64.48 -8.10
C ARG A 71 -26.88 -64.02 -6.68
N ARG A 72 -27.91 -63.68 -5.89
CA ARG A 72 -27.81 -63.18 -4.51
C ARG A 72 -26.90 -64.04 -3.63
N ASP A 73 -27.18 -65.34 -3.54
CA ASP A 73 -26.44 -66.28 -2.66
C ASP A 73 -24.93 -66.32 -2.93
N TRP A 74 -24.52 -66.08 -4.19
CA TRP A 74 -23.10 -66.03 -4.52
C TRP A 74 -22.46 -64.74 -4.05
N LEU A 75 -23.12 -63.61 -4.26
CA LEU A 75 -22.60 -62.29 -3.90
C LEU A 75 -22.52 -62.14 -2.38
N GLU A 76 -23.54 -62.59 -1.65
CA GLU A 76 -23.53 -62.62 -0.18
C GLU A 76 -22.39 -63.50 0.34
N LYS A 77 -22.21 -64.71 -0.20
CA LYS A 77 -21.10 -65.59 0.19
C LYS A 77 -19.72 -65.04 -0.22
N ALA A 78 -19.64 -64.28 -1.31
CA ALA A 78 -18.38 -63.70 -1.78
C ALA A 78 -17.94 -62.49 -0.94
N LEU A 79 -18.89 -61.79 -0.33
CA LEU A 79 -18.66 -60.62 0.54
C LEU A 79 -18.70 -61.00 2.04
N SER A 80 -19.20 -62.18 2.40
CA SER A 80 -19.20 -62.69 3.77
C SER A 80 -17.77 -62.91 4.27
N GLY A 81 -17.45 -62.32 5.43
CA GLY A 81 -16.12 -62.41 6.04
C GLY A 81 -15.27 -61.15 5.92
N HIS A 82 -15.69 -60.17 5.12
CA HIS A 82 -15.14 -58.82 5.14
C HIS A 82 -15.88 -57.99 6.20
N GLY A 83 -15.18 -57.05 6.87
CA GLY A 83 -15.75 -56.21 7.93
C GLY A 83 -16.86 -55.28 7.42
N ARG A 84 -16.60 -53.98 7.30
CA ARG A 84 -17.56 -53.06 6.66
C ARG A 84 -17.39 -53.14 5.15
N VAL A 85 -18.49 -53.31 4.40
CA VAL A 85 -18.43 -53.48 2.93
C VAL A 85 -19.22 -52.39 2.21
N VAL A 86 -18.56 -51.75 1.24
CA VAL A 86 -19.18 -50.86 0.26
C VAL A 86 -19.07 -51.51 -1.11
N LEU A 87 -20.19 -51.81 -1.74
CA LEU A 87 -20.27 -52.42 -3.07
C LEU A 87 -20.63 -51.37 -4.12
N ILE A 88 -19.81 -51.22 -5.13
CA ILE A 88 -20.04 -50.35 -6.28
C ILE A 88 -20.52 -51.23 -7.44
N ALA A 89 -21.81 -51.19 -7.74
CA ALA A 89 -22.45 -51.98 -8.78
C ALA A 89 -22.59 -51.17 -10.07
N LEU A 90 -21.71 -51.43 -11.06
CA LEU A 90 -21.68 -50.65 -12.30
C LEU A 90 -22.87 -50.93 -13.24
N ASP A 91 -23.37 -52.18 -13.25
CA ASP A 91 -24.52 -52.58 -14.09
C ASP A 91 -25.86 -52.57 -13.32
N GLY A 92 -25.87 -51.98 -12.12
CA GLY A 92 -26.99 -52.01 -11.19
C GLY A 92 -27.21 -53.37 -10.53
N LEU A 93 -27.91 -53.36 -9.39
CA LEU A 93 -28.27 -54.56 -8.63
C LEU A 93 -29.77 -54.56 -8.35
N ASP A 94 -30.46 -55.63 -8.73
CA ASP A 94 -31.93 -55.71 -8.68
C ASP A 94 -32.47 -56.23 -7.32
N TYR A 95 -31.59 -56.37 -6.32
CA TYR A 95 -31.90 -56.86 -4.99
C TYR A 95 -30.98 -56.20 -3.95
N GLY A 96 -31.47 -56.01 -2.73
CA GLY A 96 -30.68 -55.51 -1.60
C GLY A 96 -29.80 -56.58 -0.96
N LEU A 97 -28.75 -56.14 -0.27
CA LEU A 97 -27.87 -56.98 0.54
C LEU A 97 -27.88 -56.45 1.97
N GLU A 98 -28.17 -57.32 2.95
CA GLU A 98 -28.19 -56.91 4.36
C GLU A 98 -26.77 -56.55 4.85
N GLY A 99 -26.63 -55.41 5.51
CA GLY A 99 -25.36 -54.95 6.08
C GLY A 99 -24.32 -54.42 5.08
N ILE A 100 -24.65 -54.36 3.77
CA ILE A 100 -23.72 -53.91 2.71
C ILE A 100 -24.28 -52.66 2.04
N THR A 101 -23.48 -51.59 1.98
CA THR A 101 -23.88 -50.36 1.28
C THR A 101 -23.65 -50.53 -0.21
N VAL A 102 -24.72 -50.49 -1.02
CA VAL A 102 -24.63 -50.62 -2.48
C VAL A 102 -24.73 -49.24 -3.13
N LEU A 103 -23.74 -48.90 -3.95
CA LEU A 103 -23.57 -47.60 -4.61
C LEU A 103 -23.40 -47.79 -6.11
N GLY A 104 -23.73 -46.75 -6.88
CA GLY A 104 -23.66 -46.74 -8.34
C GLY A 104 -22.43 -46.03 -8.90
N PRO A 105 -22.27 -46.02 -10.23
CA PRO A 105 -21.21 -45.28 -10.92
C PRO A 105 -21.25 -43.76 -10.67
N GLU A 106 -22.42 -43.19 -10.34
CA GLU A 106 -22.59 -41.77 -10.02
C GLU A 106 -21.84 -41.38 -8.76
N TRP A 107 -22.02 -42.17 -7.71
CA TRP A 107 -21.34 -41.95 -6.44
C TRP A 107 -19.83 -42.10 -6.60
N LEU A 108 -19.38 -43.09 -7.38
CA LEU A 108 -17.95 -43.31 -7.59
C LEU A 108 -17.30 -42.14 -8.35
N ALA A 109 -17.96 -41.61 -9.38
CA ALA A 109 -17.48 -40.43 -10.09
C ALA A 109 -17.37 -39.22 -9.17
N GLU A 110 -18.38 -38.98 -8.32
CA GLU A 110 -18.36 -37.91 -7.33
C GLU A 110 -17.23 -38.09 -6.31
N ALA A 111 -17.04 -39.31 -5.80
CA ALA A 111 -15.98 -39.64 -4.85
C ALA A 111 -14.59 -39.41 -5.46
N PHE A 112 -14.34 -39.91 -6.68
CA PHE A 112 -13.06 -39.69 -7.35
C PHE A 112 -12.77 -38.21 -7.59
N ASN A 113 -13.76 -37.42 -7.98
CA ASN A 113 -13.59 -35.96 -8.12
C ASN A 113 -13.32 -35.28 -6.79
N ARG A 114 -14.10 -35.61 -5.75
CA ARG A 114 -13.98 -35.02 -4.41
C ARG A 114 -12.60 -35.28 -3.81
N TYR A 115 -12.10 -36.50 -3.99
CA TYR A 115 -10.78 -36.89 -3.52
C TYR A 115 -9.68 -36.59 -4.54
N SER A 116 -9.94 -35.82 -5.61
CA SER A 116 -8.95 -35.38 -6.61
C SER A 116 -8.16 -36.54 -7.26
N ILE A 117 -8.84 -37.63 -7.59
CA ILE A 117 -8.27 -38.78 -8.30
C ILE A 117 -8.35 -38.49 -9.80
N GLU A 118 -7.18 -38.41 -10.43
CA GLU A 118 -6.93 -38.23 -11.87
C GLU A 118 -7.67 -39.19 -12.83
N PRO A 119 -8.66 -38.83 -13.69
CA PRO A 119 -8.99 -39.72 -14.81
C PRO A 119 -7.81 -39.80 -15.78
N PRO A 120 -7.50 -40.99 -16.32
CA PRO A 120 -6.32 -41.15 -17.14
C PRO A 120 -6.55 -40.46 -18.48
N ARG A 121 -5.53 -39.75 -18.95
CA ARG A 121 -5.61 -38.90 -20.16
C ARG A 121 -6.12 -39.69 -21.38
N THR A 122 -5.75 -40.96 -21.51
CA THR A 122 -6.17 -41.86 -22.61
C THR A 122 -7.65 -42.24 -22.59
N LEU A 123 -8.31 -42.21 -21.42
CA LEU A 123 -9.77 -42.37 -21.30
C LEU A 123 -10.49 -41.07 -21.58
N LEU A 124 -9.94 -39.95 -21.09
CA LEU A 124 -10.49 -38.62 -21.35
C LEU A 124 -10.54 -38.31 -22.84
N GLU A 125 -9.53 -38.76 -23.61
CA GLU A 125 -9.50 -38.68 -25.08
C GLU A 125 -10.71 -39.34 -25.76
N LYS A 126 -11.36 -40.32 -25.13
CA LYS A 126 -12.57 -41.00 -25.66
C LYS A 126 -13.89 -40.31 -25.30
N PHE A 127 -13.88 -39.36 -24.36
CA PHE A 127 -15.05 -38.63 -23.85
C PHE A 127 -15.02 -37.13 -24.12
N ILE A 128 -13.98 -36.65 -24.82
CA ILE A 128 -14.11 -35.40 -25.56
C ILE A 128 -15.32 -35.60 -26.47
N PRO A 129 -16.37 -34.78 -26.35
CA PRO A 129 -17.51 -34.87 -27.26
C PRO A 129 -16.99 -34.88 -28.69
N GLU A 130 -17.51 -35.76 -29.55
CA GLU A 130 -17.47 -35.52 -31.00
C GLU A 130 -18.31 -34.26 -31.29
N ARG A 131 -17.81 -33.10 -30.87
CA ARG A 131 -18.23 -31.79 -31.33
C ARG A 131 -17.03 -31.19 -32.03
N GLU A 132 -17.20 -31.10 -33.34
CA GLU A 132 -16.31 -30.51 -34.32
C GLU A 132 -15.00 -31.28 -34.51
N ARG A 133 -15.11 -32.52 -35.00
CA ARG A 133 -14.18 -32.88 -36.08
C ARG A 133 -14.46 -31.88 -37.22
N PRO A 134 -13.52 -31.00 -37.59
CA PRO A 134 -13.67 -30.22 -38.81
C PRO A 134 -13.97 -31.19 -39.94
N GLU A 135 -14.86 -30.82 -40.85
CA GLU A 135 -15.30 -31.63 -41.99
C GLU A 135 -14.14 -32.49 -42.49
N GLN A 136 -14.23 -33.80 -42.23
CA GLN A 136 -13.12 -34.71 -42.42
C GLN A 136 -12.68 -34.61 -43.88
N LEU A 137 -11.39 -34.31 -44.09
CA LEU A 137 -10.74 -34.59 -45.36
C LEU A 137 -11.15 -36.00 -45.76
N LYS A 138 -11.87 -36.12 -46.87
CA LYS A 138 -12.38 -37.38 -47.36
C LYS A 138 -11.26 -38.08 -48.11
N GLU A 139 -11.29 -39.40 -48.06
CA GLU A 139 -10.42 -40.23 -48.86
C GLU A 139 -10.93 -40.24 -50.31
N PHE A 140 -10.13 -39.71 -51.22
CA PHE A 140 -10.36 -39.77 -52.67
C PHE A 140 -9.38 -40.77 -53.28
N VAL A 141 -9.93 -41.75 -54.00
CA VAL A 141 -9.16 -42.74 -54.75
C VAL A 141 -9.09 -42.28 -56.20
N LEU A 142 -7.88 -42.03 -56.68
CA LEU A 142 -7.60 -41.70 -58.07
C LEU A 142 -7.49 -42.98 -58.89
N ASP A 143 -7.99 -42.95 -60.13
CA ASP A 143 -7.93 -44.02 -61.15
C ASP A 143 -6.53 -44.21 -61.78
N GLY A 144 -5.50 -43.69 -61.11
CA GLY A 144 -4.09 -43.84 -61.49
C GLY A 144 -3.16 -43.36 -60.38
N PRO A 145 -1.88 -43.77 -60.39
CA PRO A 145 -0.92 -43.40 -59.34
C PRO A 145 -0.47 -41.94 -59.43
N LEU A 146 0.07 -41.42 -58.33
CA LEU A 146 0.71 -40.11 -58.29
C LEU A 146 2.17 -40.22 -58.69
N VAL A 147 2.57 -39.38 -59.66
CA VAL A 147 3.96 -39.24 -60.08
C VAL A 147 4.82 -38.81 -58.87
N GLU A 148 4.35 -37.80 -58.14
CA GLU A 148 4.97 -37.29 -56.91
C GLU A 148 4.01 -37.44 -55.72
N PRO A 149 4.47 -37.99 -54.58
CA PRO A 149 3.61 -38.19 -53.43
C PRO A 149 3.22 -36.86 -52.78
N VAL A 150 1.92 -36.64 -52.57
CA VAL A 150 1.39 -35.48 -51.84
C VAL A 150 0.86 -35.93 -50.49
N SER A 151 1.32 -35.28 -49.42
CA SER A 151 0.82 -35.52 -48.07
C SER A 151 -0.04 -34.35 -47.61
N SER A 152 -1.34 -34.58 -47.48
CA SER A 152 -2.30 -33.58 -47.00
C SER A 152 -1.93 -33.03 -45.62
N GLN A 153 -1.39 -33.88 -44.72
CA GLN A 153 -0.94 -33.44 -43.40
C GLN A 153 0.24 -32.46 -43.49
N LYS A 154 1.24 -32.76 -44.35
CA LYS A 154 2.39 -31.86 -44.54
C LYS A 154 1.95 -30.51 -45.11
N LEU A 155 1.03 -30.52 -46.08
CA LEU A 155 0.47 -29.30 -46.65
C LEU A 155 -0.27 -28.47 -45.59
N VAL A 156 -1.09 -29.11 -44.75
CA VAL A 156 -1.78 -28.45 -43.64
C VAL A 156 -0.79 -27.84 -42.66
N ASP A 157 0.24 -28.58 -42.24
CA ASP A 157 1.22 -28.10 -41.28
C ASP A 157 2.02 -26.90 -41.83
N GLU A 158 2.39 -26.97 -43.11
CA GLU A 158 3.07 -25.87 -43.80
C GLU A 158 2.14 -24.65 -43.94
N ALA A 159 0.89 -24.86 -44.32
CA ALA A 159 -0.08 -23.79 -44.45
C ALA A 159 -0.36 -23.09 -43.11
N LYS A 160 -0.49 -23.86 -42.03
CA LYS A 160 -0.61 -23.32 -40.67
C LYS A 160 0.59 -22.44 -40.30
N ARG A 161 1.82 -22.85 -40.62
CA ARG A 161 3.03 -22.04 -40.37
C ARG A 161 2.99 -20.72 -41.14
N VAL A 162 2.62 -20.75 -42.42
CA VAL A 162 2.51 -19.55 -43.26
C VAL A 162 1.47 -18.58 -42.70
N VAL A 163 0.29 -19.09 -42.33
CA VAL A 163 -0.78 -18.29 -41.73
C VAL A 163 -0.35 -17.70 -40.39
N SER A 164 0.25 -18.52 -39.52
CA SER A 164 0.74 -18.06 -38.22
C SER A 164 1.78 -16.96 -38.35
N TYR A 165 2.71 -17.08 -39.30
CA TYR A 165 3.71 -16.04 -39.55
C TYR A 165 3.09 -14.75 -40.10
N LYS A 166 2.24 -14.85 -41.12
CA LYS A 166 1.68 -13.68 -41.82
C LYS A 166 0.67 -12.92 -40.95
N PHE A 167 -0.24 -13.65 -40.30
CA PHE A 167 -1.37 -13.07 -39.57
C PHE A 167 -1.18 -13.06 -38.05
N SER A 168 -0.06 -13.60 -37.54
CA SER A 168 0.26 -13.64 -36.09
C SER A 168 -0.78 -14.37 -35.25
N VAL A 169 -1.32 -15.46 -35.80
CA VAL A 169 -2.34 -16.33 -35.21
C VAL A 169 -1.68 -17.63 -34.76
N ARG A 170 -2.12 -18.21 -33.64
CA ARG A 170 -1.56 -19.48 -33.15
C ARG A 170 -2.01 -20.66 -34.03
N PRO A 171 -1.14 -21.63 -34.38
CA PRO A 171 -1.52 -22.77 -35.22
C PRO A 171 -2.70 -23.61 -34.69
N GLU A 172 -2.89 -23.59 -33.38
CA GLU A 172 -3.97 -24.28 -32.66
C GLU A 172 -5.33 -23.59 -32.83
N GLU A 173 -5.34 -22.29 -33.14
CA GLU A 173 -6.56 -21.52 -33.42
C GLU A 173 -7.08 -21.73 -34.85
N LEU A 174 -6.27 -22.36 -35.72
CA LEU A 174 -6.59 -22.60 -37.13
C LEU A 174 -7.36 -23.92 -37.29
N LYS A 175 -8.64 -23.81 -37.68
CA LYS A 175 -9.48 -24.95 -38.04
C LYS A 175 -9.55 -25.08 -39.56
N ILE A 176 -9.36 -26.29 -40.09
CA ILE A 176 -9.46 -26.53 -41.54
C ILE A 176 -10.94 -26.55 -41.91
N GLU A 177 -11.32 -25.75 -42.90
CA GLU A 177 -12.65 -25.78 -43.53
C GLU A 177 -12.61 -26.49 -44.87
N GLY A 178 -11.49 -26.42 -45.58
CA GLY A 178 -11.35 -27.08 -46.88
C GLY A 178 -9.91 -27.31 -47.29
N LEU A 179 -9.70 -28.37 -48.06
CA LEU A 179 -8.47 -28.66 -48.81
C LEU A 179 -8.86 -29.11 -50.20
N LYS A 180 -8.60 -28.28 -51.20
CA LYS A 180 -8.77 -28.59 -52.60
C LYS A 180 -7.44 -28.96 -53.23
N LEU A 181 -7.33 -30.15 -53.82
CA LEU A 181 -6.13 -30.60 -54.53
C LEU A 181 -6.34 -30.54 -56.04
N LYS A 182 -5.35 -30.03 -56.78
CA LYS A 182 -5.37 -29.93 -58.23
C LYS A 182 -4.34 -30.87 -58.85
N PHE A 183 -4.79 -31.73 -59.74
CA PHE A 183 -3.95 -32.69 -60.45
C PHE A 183 -4.07 -32.55 -61.96
N ARG A 184 -2.96 -32.73 -62.67
CA ARG A 184 -2.94 -32.87 -64.12
C ARG A 184 -2.74 -34.33 -64.51
N PRO A 185 -3.57 -34.87 -65.42
CA PRO A 185 -3.38 -36.22 -65.93
C PRO A 185 -2.15 -36.27 -66.85
N VAL A 186 -1.35 -37.32 -66.67
CA VAL A 186 -0.23 -37.69 -67.55
C VAL A 186 -0.36 -39.17 -67.89
N TYR A 187 0.26 -39.59 -68.99
CA TYR A 187 0.06 -40.92 -69.56
C TYR A 187 1.38 -41.59 -69.90
N VAL A 188 1.49 -42.86 -69.53
CA VAL A 188 2.56 -43.76 -69.95
C VAL A 188 1.97 -44.75 -70.95
N VAL A 189 2.45 -44.70 -72.19
CA VAL A 189 1.94 -45.53 -73.28
C VAL A 189 3.01 -46.55 -73.67
N SER A 190 2.73 -47.82 -73.40
CA SER A 190 3.59 -48.92 -73.85
C SER A 190 3.28 -49.22 -75.30
N TRP A 191 4.32 -49.34 -76.13
CA TRP A 191 4.19 -49.62 -77.54
C TRP A 191 5.17 -50.71 -77.99
N SER A 192 4.87 -51.33 -79.12
CA SER A 192 5.70 -52.34 -79.77
C SER A 192 5.82 -52.05 -81.26
N ARG A 193 6.95 -52.44 -81.83
CA ARG A 193 7.27 -52.28 -83.24
C ARG A 193 8.20 -53.42 -83.64
N GLU A 194 7.80 -54.27 -84.58
CA GLU A 194 8.53 -55.49 -84.93
C GLU A 194 9.02 -56.29 -83.69
N ASN A 195 10.33 -56.29 -83.42
CA ASN A 195 10.99 -56.94 -82.28
C ASN A 195 11.40 -55.96 -81.16
N GLU A 196 11.05 -54.68 -81.28
CA GLU A 196 11.32 -53.64 -80.31
C GLU A 196 10.07 -53.29 -79.49
N SER A 197 10.27 -52.95 -78.23
CA SER A 197 9.22 -52.42 -77.37
C SER A 197 9.74 -51.24 -76.59
N GLY A 198 8.87 -50.26 -76.38
CA GLY A 198 9.21 -49.00 -75.75
C GLY A 198 8.05 -48.46 -74.92
N LYS A 199 8.34 -47.39 -74.19
CA LYS A 199 7.36 -46.68 -73.37
C LYS A 199 7.46 -45.20 -73.69
N ALA A 200 6.33 -44.61 -74.03
CA ALA A 200 6.19 -43.19 -74.24
C ALA A 200 5.61 -42.52 -73.00
N PHE A 201 6.02 -41.28 -72.72
CA PHE A 201 5.43 -40.42 -71.70
C PHE A 201 4.79 -39.20 -72.34
N TYR A 202 3.54 -38.91 -71.98
CA TYR A 202 2.77 -37.79 -72.50
C TYR A 202 2.10 -37.02 -71.37
N ASP A 203 2.34 -35.72 -71.28
CA ASP A 203 1.81 -34.87 -70.19
C ASP A 203 0.69 -33.91 -70.63
N GLY A 204 0.09 -34.18 -71.79
CA GLY A 204 -0.91 -33.32 -72.44
C GLY A 204 -0.33 -32.26 -73.38
N LYS A 205 0.98 -31.98 -73.33
CA LYS A 205 1.64 -30.98 -74.20
C LYS A 205 2.94 -31.50 -74.82
N LYS A 206 3.74 -32.24 -74.05
CA LYS A 206 5.04 -32.78 -74.41
C LYS A 206 4.94 -34.31 -74.48
N LEU A 207 5.46 -34.86 -75.57
CA LEU A 207 5.54 -36.30 -75.80
C LEU A 207 7.00 -36.73 -75.91
N VAL A 208 7.37 -37.75 -75.15
CA VAL A 208 8.66 -38.44 -75.27
C VAL A 208 8.36 -39.89 -75.67
N LEU A 209 8.68 -40.25 -76.92
CA LEU A 209 8.35 -41.57 -77.48
C LEU A 209 9.08 -42.74 -76.81
N ASN A 210 10.33 -42.54 -76.38
CA ASN A 210 11.11 -43.53 -75.64
C ASN A 210 11.62 -42.87 -74.36
N VAL A 211 11.07 -43.28 -73.22
CA VAL A 211 11.52 -42.81 -71.90
C VAL A 211 12.91 -43.33 -71.57
N ASP A 212 13.82 -42.42 -71.28
CA ASP A 212 15.17 -42.67 -70.77
C ASP A 212 15.41 -41.89 -69.47
N GLY A 213 16.56 -42.12 -68.81
CA GLY A 213 16.94 -41.44 -67.58
C GLY A 213 15.86 -41.46 -66.47
N GLU A 214 15.53 -40.29 -65.93
CA GLU A 214 14.55 -40.10 -64.85
C GLU A 214 13.12 -40.48 -65.27
N LEU A 215 12.74 -40.23 -66.54
CA LEU A 215 11.42 -40.58 -67.07
C LEU A 215 11.21 -42.09 -67.14
N LYS A 216 12.28 -42.87 -67.31
CA LYS A 216 12.21 -44.33 -67.27
C LYS A 216 11.81 -44.83 -65.88
N GLY A 217 12.38 -44.24 -64.82
CA GLY A 217 12.03 -44.56 -63.44
C GLY A 217 10.57 -44.22 -63.12
N LEU A 218 10.13 -43.03 -63.53
CA LEU A 218 8.75 -42.56 -63.39
C LEU A 218 7.76 -43.44 -64.16
N ALA A 219 8.08 -43.79 -65.40
CA ALA A 219 7.26 -44.70 -66.21
C ALA A 219 7.19 -46.11 -65.64
N MET A 220 8.26 -46.62 -65.01
CA MET A 220 8.20 -47.91 -64.30
C MET A 220 7.28 -47.82 -63.08
N LYS A 221 7.40 -46.75 -62.27
CA LYS A 221 6.58 -46.53 -61.08
C LYS A 221 5.08 -46.50 -61.44
N VAL A 222 4.71 -45.74 -62.47
CA VAL A 222 3.32 -45.65 -62.95
C VAL A 222 2.76 -46.99 -63.44
N LEU A 223 3.62 -47.88 -63.94
CA LEU A 223 3.21 -49.21 -64.39
C LEU A 223 3.14 -50.25 -63.27
N LEU A 224 3.77 -50.00 -62.13
CA LEU A 224 3.78 -50.88 -60.96
C LEU A 224 2.66 -50.52 -59.95
N GLU A 225 2.31 -49.24 -59.86
CA GLU A 225 1.25 -48.74 -58.99
C GLU A 225 -0.07 -48.61 -59.78
N ASP A 226 -1.19 -49.03 -59.19
CA ASP A 226 -2.49 -49.03 -59.88
C ASP A 226 -3.37 -47.83 -59.50
N VAL A 227 -3.33 -47.39 -58.24
CA VAL A 227 -4.17 -46.31 -57.72
C VAL A 227 -3.40 -45.45 -56.71
N ALA A 228 -3.82 -44.21 -56.53
CA ALA A 228 -3.36 -43.34 -55.45
C ALA A 228 -4.51 -42.84 -54.60
N THR A 229 -4.27 -42.73 -53.30
CA THR A 229 -5.24 -42.24 -52.32
C THR A 229 -4.77 -40.90 -51.78
N VAL A 230 -5.67 -39.91 -51.76
CA VAL A 230 -5.41 -38.58 -51.18
C VAL A 230 -6.53 -38.16 -50.22
N LEU A 231 -6.17 -37.38 -49.20
CA LEU A 231 -7.13 -36.79 -48.27
C LEU A 231 -7.40 -35.33 -48.67
N ALA A 232 -8.64 -35.01 -49.03
CA ALA A 232 -9.03 -33.66 -49.46
C ALA A 232 -10.52 -33.42 -49.16
N THR A 233 -11.00 -32.18 -49.21
CA THR A 233 -12.45 -31.92 -49.30
C THR A 233 -12.93 -31.95 -50.75
N GLU A 234 -12.08 -31.53 -51.68
CA GLU A 234 -12.36 -31.50 -53.12
C GLU A 234 -11.11 -31.88 -53.92
N VAL A 235 -11.30 -32.60 -55.03
CA VAL A 235 -10.23 -32.92 -55.98
C VAL A 235 -10.64 -32.42 -57.36
N GLU A 236 -9.79 -31.60 -57.96
CA GLU A 236 -9.94 -31.10 -59.33
C GLU A 236 -8.88 -31.75 -60.23
N VAL A 237 -9.34 -32.38 -61.30
CA VAL A 237 -8.49 -33.03 -62.30
C VAL A 237 -8.60 -32.27 -63.61
N GLY A 238 -7.46 -31.93 -64.22
CA GLY A 238 -7.40 -31.27 -65.52
C GLY A 238 -7.98 -32.12 -66.66
N GLU A 239 -8.18 -31.51 -67.83
CA GLU A 239 -8.80 -32.17 -68.99
C GLU A 239 -8.09 -33.47 -69.39
N GLU A 240 -8.87 -34.53 -69.54
CA GLU A 240 -8.39 -35.79 -70.06
C GLU A 240 -8.20 -35.72 -71.58
N THR A 241 -7.11 -36.30 -72.07
CA THR A 241 -6.79 -36.35 -73.50
C THR A 241 -6.44 -37.77 -73.87
N ASP A 242 -6.87 -38.24 -75.04
CA ASP A 242 -6.47 -39.56 -75.54
C ASP A 242 -4.95 -39.54 -75.85
N PRO A 243 -4.13 -40.32 -75.13
CA PRO A 243 -2.69 -40.30 -75.32
C PRO A 243 -2.24 -41.09 -76.55
N THR A 244 -3.12 -41.88 -77.17
CA THR A 244 -2.80 -42.77 -78.30
C THR A 244 -2.51 -41.99 -79.57
N LYS A 245 -3.37 -41.02 -79.87
CA LYS A 245 -3.27 -40.17 -81.07
C LYS A 245 -1.92 -39.43 -81.18
N PRO A 246 -1.46 -38.67 -80.17
CA PRO A 246 -0.18 -37.98 -80.25
C PRO A 246 1.01 -38.95 -80.35
N VAL A 247 0.96 -40.11 -79.70
CA VAL A 247 2.01 -41.15 -79.78
C VAL A 247 2.15 -41.69 -81.21
N VAL A 248 1.03 -42.03 -81.86
CA VAL A 248 1.03 -42.55 -83.23
C VAL A 248 1.46 -41.47 -84.23
N GLU A 249 1.00 -40.23 -84.06
CA GLU A 249 1.39 -39.10 -84.92
C GLU A 249 2.90 -38.81 -84.87
N GLU A 250 3.49 -38.77 -83.67
CA GLU A 250 4.93 -38.55 -83.50
C GLU A 250 5.75 -39.76 -83.98
N ALA A 251 5.25 -40.99 -83.81
CA ALA A 251 5.87 -42.19 -84.34
C ALA A 251 5.89 -42.18 -85.88
N ALA A 252 4.77 -41.80 -86.52
CA ALA A 252 4.67 -41.67 -87.96
C ALA A 252 5.64 -40.62 -88.51
N ARG A 253 5.82 -39.48 -87.82
CA ARG A 253 6.84 -38.46 -88.17
C ARG A 253 8.26 -38.99 -88.15
N ARG A 254 8.55 -39.98 -87.30
CA ARG A 254 9.86 -40.66 -87.22
C ARG A 254 9.98 -41.87 -88.17
N GLY A 255 8.97 -42.09 -89.02
CA GLY A 255 8.94 -43.20 -89.98
C GLY A 255 8.54 -44.55 -89.37
N TRP A 256 8.01 -44.59 -88.16
CA TRP A 256 7.59 -45.81 -87.46
C TRP A 256 6.11 -46.11 -87.73
N LEU A 257 5.79 -46.43 -88.98
CA LEU A 257 4.41 -46.61 -89.45
C LEU A 257 3.74 -47.90 -88.93
N ASP A 258 4.53 -48.84 -88.43
CA ASP A 258 4.12 -50.16 -87.94
C ASP A 258 4.01 -50.23 -86.40
N LEU A 259 4.18 -49.09 -85.71
CA LEU A 259 4.07 -49.01 -84.25
C LEU A 259 2.64 -49.33 -83.78
N ARG A 260 2.55 -50.28 -82.84
CA ARG A 260 1.30 -50.67 -82.17
C ARG A 260 1.34 -50.25 -80.71
N VAL A 261 0.35 -49.45 -80.31
CA VAL A 261 0.10 -49.16 -78.89
C VAL A 261 -0.45 -50.42 -78.23
N LEU A 262 0.22 -50.88 -77.18
CA LEU A 262 -0.17 -52.08 -76.44
C LEU A 262 -1.17 -51.75 -75.33
N HIS A 263 -0.82 -50.75 -74.50
CA HIS A 263 -1.67 -50.24 -73.43
C HIS A 263 -1.23 -48.83 -73.03
N SER A 264 -2.16 -48.04 -72.53
CA SER A 264 -1.91 -46.76 -71.88
C SER A 264 -2.25 -46.87 -70.39
N ARG A 265 -1.42 -46.28 -69.54
CA ARG A 265 -1.70 -46.07 -68.13
C ARG A 265 -1.73 -44.59 -67.82
N LYS A 266 -2.74 -44.17 -67.06
CA LYS A 266 -2.91 -42.81 -66.57
C LYS A 266 -2.22 -42.67 -65.21
N ALA A 267 -1.63 -41.52 -64.97
CA ALA A 267 -1.07 -41.10 -63.70
C ALA A 267 -1.33 -39.61 -63.49
N TYR A 268 -1.04 -39.13 -62.29
CA TYR A 268 -1.35 -37.76 -61.90
C TYR A 268 -0.12 -37.01 -61.41
N VAL A 269 0.06 -35.80 -61.93
CA VAL A 269 1.04 -34.84 -61.42
C VAL A 269 0.31 -33.79 -60.59
N PRO A 270 0.71 -33.56 -59.32
CA PRO A 270 0.12 -32.50 -58.52
C PRO A 270 0.52 -31.11 -59.06
N GLU A 271 -0.43 -30.23 -59.26
CA GLU A 271 -0.17 -28.86 -59.76
C GLU A 271 -0.32 -27.80 -58.67
N GLY A 272 -1.25 -28.00 -57.74
CA GLY A 272 -1.44 -27.09 -56.62
C GLY A 272 -2.39 -27.60 -55.56
N ALA A 273 -2.46 -26.87 -54.45
CA ALA A 273 -3.40 -27.10 -53.37
C ALA A 273 -3.96 -25.77 -52.85
N GLU A 274 -5.21 -25.77 -52.41
CA GLU A 274 -5.85 -24.62 -51.79
C GLU A 274 -6.44 -25.04 -50.45
N ILE A 275 -6.03 -24.39 -49.37
CA ILE A 275 -6.48 -24.69 -48.01
C ILE A 275 -7.24 -23.49 -47.46
N LEU A 276 -8.45 -23.73 -46.97
CA LEU A 276 -9.25 -22.75 -46.25
C LEU A 276 -9.16 -23.04 -44.76
N PHE A 277 -8.75 -22.05 -43.98
CA PHE A 277 -8.79 -22.10 -42.52
C PHE A 277 -9.82 -21.11 -41.98
N SER A 278 -10.63 -21.53 -41.02
CA SER A 278 -11.28 -20.59 -40.12
C SER A 278 -10.32 -20.12 -39.03
N ILE A 279 -10.38 -18.82 -38.79
CA ILE A 279 -9.62 -18.09 -37.80
C ILE A 279 -10.61 -17.21 -37.03
N GLY A 280 -11.17 -17.73 -35.94
CA GLY A 280 -12.23 -17.03 -35.23
C GLY A 280 -13.45 -16.82 -36.14
N PRO A 281 -13.91 -15.57 -36.40
CA PRO A 281 -15.02 -15.30 -37.30
C PRO A 281 -14.64 -15.25 -38.79
N GLN A 282 -13.34 -15.23 -39.12
CA GLN A 282 -12.87 -15.02 -40.50
C GLN A 282 -12.30 -16.27 -41.14
N THR A 283 -12.21 -16.25 -42.46
CA THR A 283 -11.61 -17.32 -43.25
C THR A 283 -10.32 -16.83 -43.93
N VAL A 284 -9.29 -17.67 -43.92
CA VAL A 284 -8.00 -17.42 -44.58
C VAL A 284 -7.74 -18.52 -45.58
N LYS A 285 -7.38 -18.10 -46.79
CA LYS A 285 -7.07 -18.98 -47.91
C LYS A 285 -5.56 -19.08 -48.08
N VAL A 286 -5.04 -20.30 -48.18
CA VAL A 286 -3.64 -20.59 -48.49
C VAL A 286 -3.57 -21.33 -49.81
N SER A 287 -2.82 -20.80 -50.75
CA SER A 287 -2.64 -21.38 -52.08
C SER A 287 -1.21 -21.87 -52.25
N PHE A 288 -1.06 -23.12 -52.65
CA PHE A 288 0.19 -23.78 -53.02
C PHE A 288 0.24 -23.93 -54.54
N ASP A 289 1.30 -23.44 -55.15
CA ASP A 289 1.63 -23.69 -56.55
C ASP A 289 2.87 -24.59 -56.60
N PHE A 290 2.67 -25.87 -56.93
CA PHE A 290 3.74 -26.86 -56.97
C PHE A 290 4.62 -26.70 -58.22
N THR A 291 4.13 -26.04 -59.27
CA THR A 291 4.89 -25.84 -60.51
C THR A 291 6.03 -24.83 -60.34
N VAL A 292 5.82 -23.80 -59.53
CA VAL A 292 6.82 -22.76 -59.21
C VAL A 292 7.33 -22.81 -57.77
N GLY A 293 6.83 -23.74 -56.96
CA GLY A 293 7.21 -23.91 -55.55
C GLY A 293 6.87 -22.70 -54.67
N ARG A 294 5.71 -22.06 -54.91
CA ARG A 294 5.28 -20.86 -54.18
C ARG A 294 4.08 -21.13 -53.29
N VAL A 295 4.09 -20.50 -52.11
CA VAL A 295 2.95 -20.53 -51.17
C VAL A 295 2.52 -19.09 -50.89
N SER A 296 1.23 -18.81 -51.04
CA SER A 296 0.63 -17.53 -50.68
C SER A 296 -0.51 -17.74 -49.70
N ALA A 297 -0.76 -16.75 -48.85
CA ALA A 297 -1.89 -16.75 -47.93
C ALA A 297 -2.63 -15.42 -47.99
N GLU A 298 -3.95 -15.45 -48.07
CA GLU A 298 -4.84 -14.30 -48.26
C GLU A 298 -5.95 -14.34 -47.21
N GLY A 299 -6.20 -13.19 -46.59
CA GLY A 299 -7.18 -13.05 -45.51
C GLY A 299 -7.41 -11.58 -45.23
N GLU A 300 -8.68 -11.21 -45.03
CA GLU A 300 -9.09 -9.85 -44.72
C GLU A 300 -9.17 -9.65 -43.20
N PRO A 301 -8.75 -8.49 -42.67
CA PRO A 301 -8.93 -8.19 -41.26
C PRO A 301 -10.42 -8.00 -40.97
N LEU A 302 -10.83 -8.32 -39.74
CA LEU A 302 -12.15 -8.01 -39.21
C LEU A 302 -12.48 -6.52 -39.36
N SER A 303 -13.77 -6.26 -39.55
CA SER A 303 -14.28 -4.90 -39.58
C SER A 303 -14.11 -4.21 -38.22
N GLU A 304 -14.13 -2.89 -38.20
CA GLU A 304 -14.04 -2.14 -36.94
C GLU A 304 -15.22 -2.44 -36.02
N GLU A 305 -16.42 -2.61 -36.58
CA GLU A 305 -17.63 -2.95 -35.85
C GLU A 305 -17.53 -4.29 -35.13
N GLU A 306 -17.00 -5.32 -35.82
CA GLU A 306 -16.78 -6.65 -35.24
C GLU A 306 -15.72 -6.63 -34.14
N LEU A 307 -14.61 -5.94 -34.37
CA LEU A 307 -13.55 -5.81 -33.37
C LEU A 307 -14.04 -5.06 -32.12
N VAL A 308 -14.81 -3.99 -32.29
CA VAL A 308 -15.45 -3.25 -31.20
C VAL A 308 -16.43 -4.15 -30.44
N LYS A 309 -17.22 -4.96 -31.14
CA LYS A 309 -18.15 -5.92 -30.51
C LYS A 309 -17.41 -6.95 -29.67
N LEU A 310 -16.36 -7.57 -30.21
CA LEU A 310 -15.54 -8.55 -29.49
C LEU A 310 -14.84 -7.92 -28.28
N ALA A 311 -14.36 -6.68 -28.40
CA ALA A 311 -13.79 -5.94 -27.27
C ALA A 311 -14.83 -5.70 -26.16
N LYS A 312 -16.05 -5.26 -26.51
CA LYS A 312 -17.14 -5.08 -25.55
C LYS A 312 -17.52 -6.37 -24.82
N GLU A 313 -17.65 -7.47 -25.56
CA GLU A 313 -17.93 -8.79 -24.98
C GLU A 313 -16.81 -9.26 -24.04
N ARG A 314 -15.55 -8.98 -24.39
CA ARG A 314 -14.40 -9.29 -23.52
C ARG A 314 -14.43 -8.48 -22.24
N VAL A 315 -14.71 -7.18 -22.31
CA VAL A 315 -14.79 -6.30 -21.14
C VAL A 315 -15.93 -6.73 -20.22
N ARG A 316 -17.13 -7.02 -20.76
CA ARG A 316 -18.27 -7.54 -19.98
C ARG A 316 -17.90 -8.82 -19.24
N ARG A 317 -17.21 -9.75 -19.91
CA ARG A 317 -16.82 -11.04 -19.32
C ARG A 317 -15.79 -10.90 -18.20
N GLU A 318 -14.80 -10.03 -18.37
CA GLU A 318 -13.67 -9.90 -17.43
C GLU A 318 -13.94 -8.92 -16.30
N LEU A 319 -14.68 -7.83 -16.55
CA LEU A 319 -14.92 -6.77 -15.54
C LEU A 319 -16.36 -6.78 -14.99
N GLY A 320 -17.27 -7.55 -15.59
CA GLY A 320 -18.69 -7.55 -15.23
C GLY A 320 -19.43 -6.25 -15.56
N GLU A 321 -18.82 -5.36 -16.37
CA GLU A 321 -19.33 -4.02 -16.70
C GLU A 321 -19.42 -3.77 -18.20
N GLU A 322 -20.34 -2.89 -18.60
CA GLU A 322 -20.40 -2.37 -19.95
C GLU A 322 -19.38 -1.24 -20.17
N PRO A 323 -18.68 -1.22 -21.33
CA PRO A 323 -17.94 -0.05 -21.77
C PRO A 323 -18.86 1.16 -22.02
N LEU A 324 -18.57 2.28 -21.37
CA LEU A 324 -19.22 3.57 -21.61
C LEU A 324 -18.63 4.27 -22.84
N ALA A 325 -17.32 4.14 -23.03
CA ALA A 325 -16.62 4.62 -24.21
C ALA A 325 -15.54 3.61 -24.63
N LEU A 326 -15.33 3.49 -25.93
CA LEU A 326 -14.31 2.64 -26.53
C LEU A 326 -13.84 3.31 -27.83
N GLU A 327 -12.54 3.53 -27.95
CA GLU A 327 -11.91 4.14 -29.12
C GLU A 327 -10.80 3.24 -29.67
N ILE A 328 -10.64 3.22 -30.99
CA ILE A 328 -9.54 2.54 -31.65
C ILE A 328 -8.35 3.50 -31.68
N VAL A 329 -7.26 3.12 -31.03
CA VAL A 329 -6.03 3.94 -30.92
C VAL A 329 -5.06 3.61 -32.05
N ARG A 330 -4.98 2.32 -32.42
CA ARG A 330 -4.05 1.84 -33.45
C ARG A 330 -4.65 0.66 -34.20
N ARG A 331 -4.52 0.67 -35.53
CA ARG A 331 -4.92 -0.45 -36.40
C ARG A 331 -3.71 -0.99 -37.16
N GLY A 332 -3.64 -2.31 -37.32
CA GLY A 332 -2.54 -3.02 -37.97
C GLY A 332 -2.82 -4.52 -37.99
N ARG A 333 -1.79 -5.34 -37.71
CA ARG A 333 -1.98 -6.77 -37.41
C ARG A 333 -2.68 -7.00 -36.05
N PHE A 334 -2.51 -6.04 -35.16
CA PHE A 334 -3.17 -5.98 -33.87
C PHE A 334 -3.88 -4.63 -33.75
N THR A 335 -5.14 -4.66 -33.31
CA THR A 335 -5.94 -3.48 -33.07
C THR A 335 -5.92 -3.18 -31.58
N LEU A 336 -5.40 -2.00 -31.22
CA LEU A 336 -5.37 -1.50 -29.85
C LEU A 336 -6.57 -0.59 -29.63
N MET A 337 -7.36 -0.87 -28.61
CA MET A 337 -8.48 -0.04 -28.20
C MET A 337 -8.33 0.38 -26.75
N ARG A 338 -8.77 1.60 -26.46
CA ARG A 338 -8.86 2.13 -25.10
C ARG A 338 -10.29 2.47 -24.79
N GLY A 339 -10.68 2.22 -23.55
CA GLY A 339 -12.04 2.50 -23.12
C GLY A 339 -12.14 2.72 -21.64
N LYS A 340 -13.35 3.07 -21.23
CA LYS A 340 -13.71 3.21 -19.83
C LYS A 340 -15.04 2.55 -19.55
N THR A 341 -15.16 1.91 -18.40
CA THR A 341 -16.43 1.49 -17.79
C THR A 341 -16.79 2.48 -16.68
N ARG A 342 -17.72 2.11 -15.79
CA ARG A 342 -18.04 2.93 -14.60
C ARG A 342 -16.86 2.97 -13.63
N ARG A 343 -16.19 1.84 -13.40
CA ARG A 343 -15.09 1.73 -12.42
C ARG A 343 -13.71 1.60 -13.02
N TYR A 344 -13.58 1.24 -14.30
CA TYR A 344 -12.29 0.90 -14.90
C TYR A 344 -11.94 1.75 -16.10
N LEU A 345 -10.65 2.09 -16.24
CA LEU A 345 -9.99 2.39 -17.50
C LEU A 345 -9.38 1.09 -18.02
N PHE A 346 -9.48 0.81 -19.31
CA PHE A 346 -8.90 -0.40 -19.87
C PHE A 346 -8.27 -0.19 -21.24
N GLU A 347 -7.24 -0.98 -21.51
CA GLU A 347 -6.61 -1.13 -22.81
C GLU A 347 -6.72 -2.59 -23.26
N ILE A 348 -7.22 -2.81 -24.47
CA ILE A 348 -7.36 -4.13 -25.07
C ILE A 348 -6.69 -4.19 -26.44
N GLU A 349 -5.83 -5.18 -26.63
CA GLU A 349 -5.17 -5.47 -27.90
C GLU A 349 -5.71 -6.78 -28.46
N LEU A 350 -6.40 -6.70 -29.59
CA LEU A 350 -6.95 -7.84 -30.32
C LEU A 350 -6.14 -8.13 -31.59
N ASN A 351 -5.99 -9.40 -31.97
CA ASN A 351 -5.53 -9.73 -33.31
C ASN A 351 -6.61 -9.32 -34.32
N SER A 352 -6.21 -8.56 -35.35
CA SER A 352 -7.14 -7.95 -36.30
C SER A 352 -7.80 -8.95 -37.25
N TYR A 353 -7.32 -10.20 -37.32
CA TYR A 353 -7.88 -11.27 -38.15
C TYR A 353 -8.69 -12.26 -37.32
N SER A 354 -8.13 -12.76 -36.20
CA SER A 354 -8.80 -13.77 -35.38
C SER A 354 -9.76 -13.21 -34.33
N GLY A 355 -9.60 -11.93 -33.96
CA GLY A 355 -10.29 -11.35 -32.82
C GLY A 355 -9.78 -11.86 -31.46
N SER A 356 -8.75 -12.71 -31.43
CA SER A 356 -8.18 -13.24 -30.20
C SER A 356 -7.55 -12.12 -29.36
N VAL A 357 -7.74 -12.19 -28.04
CA VAL A 357 -7.16 -11.22 -27.11
C VAL A 357 -5.68 -11.51 -26.92
N ARG A 358 -4.83 -10.58 -27.34
CA ARG A 358 -3.39 -10.64 -27.07
C ARG A 358 -3.07 -10.06 -25.70
N ARG A 359 -3.68 -8.93 -25.36
CA ARG A 359 -3.44 -8.21 -24.11
C ARG A 359 -4.73 -7.56 -23.64
N PHE A 360 -4.98 -7.63 -22.34
CA PHE A 360 -6.06 -6.91 -21.67
C PHE A 360 -5.53 -6.33 -20.37
N GLN A 361 -5.61 -5.00 -20.23
CA GLN A 361 -5.10 -4.27 -19.07
C GLN A 361 -6.19 -3.36 -18.50
N PRO A 362 -6.95 -3.84 -17.51
CA PRO A 362 -7.84 -2.98 -16.74
C PRO A 362 -7.08 -2.32 -15.58
N ALA A 363 -7.50 -1.11 -15.24
CA ALA A 363 -7.06 -0.35 -14.08
C ALA A 363 -8.24 0.44 -13.51
N LEU A 364 -8.40 0.48 -12.19
CA LEU A 364 -9.48 1.25 -11.57
C LEU A 364 -9.33 2.76 -11.79
N THR A 365 -10.47 3.46 -11.91
CA THR A 365 -10.52 4.92 -11.81
C THR A 365 -10.25 5.35 -10.37
N GLU A 366 -9.85 6.60 -10.18
CA GLU A 366 -9.54 7.11 -8.83
C GLU A 366 -10.78 7.09 -7.97
N GLU A 367 -11.92 7.50 -8.53
CA GLU A 367 -13.22 7.52 -7.85
C GLU A 367 -13.62 6.13 -7.38
N ALA A 368 -13.44 5.10 -8.21
CA ALA A 368 -13.79 3.73 -7.86
C ALA A 368 -12.86 3.16 -6.76
N MET A 369 -11.57 3.52 -6.78
CA MET A 369 -10.65 3.13 -5.69
C MET A 369 -11.03 3.81 -4.38
N LEU A 370 -11.32 5.11 -4.42
CA LEU A 370 -11.74 5.88 -3.26
C LEU A 370 -13.07 5.34 -2.70
N GLU A 371 -14.02 4.95 -3.56
CA GLU A 371 -15.28 4.32 -3.14
C GLU A 371 -15.03 3.02 -2.38
N VAL A 372 -14.12 2.16 -2.86
CA VAL A 372 -13.74 0.92 -2.14
C VAL A 372 -13.10 1.24 -0.80
N VAL A 373 -12.15 2.18 -0.74
CA VAL A 373 -11.48 2.57 0.51
C VAL A 373 -12.47 3.14 1.52
N LEU A 374 -13.29 4.11 1.11
CA LEU A 374 -14.25 4.81 1.97
C LEU A 374 -15.43 3.91 2.38
N SER A 375 -15.77 2.88 1.59
CA SER A 375 -16.75 1.88 2.02
C SER A 375 -16.29 1.06 3.22
N LYS A 376 -14.97 0.84 3.35
CA LYS A 376 -14.36 0.12 4.48
C LYS A 376 -14.03 1.05 5.65
N TYR A 377 -13.62 2.28 5.34
CA TYR A 377 -13.28 3.32 6.30
C TYR A 377 -14.19 4.53 6.11
N SER A 378 -15.41 4.43 6.63
CA SER A 378 -16.49 5.40 6.40
C SER A 378 -16.22 6.79 6.96
N ASP A 379 -15.39 6.88 8.00
CA ASP A 379 -14.90 8.13 8.62
C ASP A 379 -13.55 8.59 8.05
N GLY A 380 -13.00 7.83 7.09
CA GLY A 380 -11.69 8.07 6.52
C GLY A 380 -11.64 9.31 5.63
N HIS A 381 -10.57 10.09 5.75
CA HIS A 381 -10.23 11.18 4.85
C HIS A 381 -8.95 10.86 4.09
N VAL A 382 -9.01 10.88 2.76
CA VAL A 382 -7.85 10.53 1.93
C VAL A 382 -6.89 11.72 1.88
N ILE A 383 -5.66 11.45 2.33
CA ILE A 383 -4.55 12.41 2.38
C ILE A 383 -3.81 12.43 1.03
N GLY A 384 -3.59 11.25 0.43
CA GLY A 384 -2.79 11.11 -0.77
C GLY A 384 -3.06 9.80 -1.50
N VAL A 385 -2.83 9.81 -2.82
CA VAL A 385 -2.95 8.63 -3.69
C VAL A 385 -1.73 8.58 -4.61
N GLU A 386 -0.99 7.48 -4.58
CA GLU A 386 0.15 7.24 -5.48
C GLU A 386 -0.08 5.97 -6.32
N ARG A 387 0.02 6.09 -7.65
CA ARG A 387 -0.09 4.94 -8.57
C ARG A 387 1.30 4.50 -9.03
N ARG A 388 1.73 3.30 -8.62
CA ARG A 388 2.95 2.63 -9.10
C ARG A 388 2.60 1.55 -10.15
N PRO A 389 3.52 1.02 -10.97
CA PRO A 389 3.16 0.05 -12.03
C PRO A 389 2.47 -1.25 -11.56
N SER A 390 2.61 -1.64 -10.28
CA SER A 390 2.09 -2.90 -9.74
C SER A 390 1.08 -2.75 -8.60
N ALA A 391 0.88 -1.54 -8.07
CA ALA A 391 0.01 -1.28 -6.92
C ALA A 391 -0.42 0.19 -6.87
N VAL A 392 -1.51 0.47 -6.18
CA VAL A 392 -1.87 1.83 -5.76
C VAL A 392 -1.68 1.94 -4.25
N PHE A 393 -1.11 3.04 -3.79
CA PHE A 393 -1.00 3.38 -2.38
C PHE A 393 -1.97 4.51 -2.07
N VAL A 394 -2.72 4.37 -1.00
CA VAL A 394 -3.67 5.38 -0.52
C VAL A 394 -3.34 5.69 0.93
N ASP A 395 -2.99 6.94 1.20
CA ASP A 395 -2.76 7.46 2.54
C ASP A 395 -4.08 8.00 3.09
N LEU A 396 -4.49 7.52 4.26
CA LEU A 396 -5.82 7.73 4.82
C LEU A 396 -5.73 8.16 6.28
N LEU A 397 -6.41 9.23 6.66
CA LEU A 397 -6.66 9.59 8.04
C LEU A 397 -8.01 9.00 8.47
N ALA A 398 -8.01 7.94 9.28
CA ALA A 398 -9.24 7.30 9.78
C ALA A 398 -9.12 7.03 11.29
N GLY A 399 -10.18 7.31 12.06
CA GLY A 399 -10.16 7.16 13.52
C GLY A 399 -9.03 7.94 14.22
N GLY A 400 -8.59 9.07 13.65
CA GLY A 400 -7.46 9.87 14.17
C GLY A 400 -6.07 9.25 13.95
N ARG A 401 -5.97 8.20 13.13
CA ARG A 401 -4.72 7.50 12.78
C ARG A 401 -4.44 7.61 11.29
N VAL A 402 -3.16 7.61 10.93
CA VAL A 402 -2.73 7.63 9.53
C VAL A 402 -2.45 6.20 9.08
N LEU A 403 -3.17 5.74 8.08
CA LEU A 403 -3.05 4.43 7.48
C LEU A 403 -2.53 4.55 6.05
N VAL A 404 -1.68 3.61 5.64
CA VAL A 404 -1.27 3.44 4.25
C VAL A 404 -1.87 2.13 3.76
N LEU A 405 -2.74 2.23 2.76
CA LEU A 405 -3.38 1.09 2.12
C LEU A 405 -2.69 0.79 0.80
N LYS A 406 -2.32 -0.46 0.59
CA LYS A 406 -1.85 -0.95 -0.71
C LYS A 406 -2.98 -1.69 -1.40
N LEU A 407 -3.41 -1.20 -2.55
CA LEU A 407 -4.48 -1.77 -3.35
C LEU A 407 -3.96 -2.48 -4.60
N ASP A 408 -4.63 -3.59 -4.95
CA ASP A 408 -4.47 -4.21 -6.26
C ASP A 408 -5.12 -3.34 -7.34
N GLN A 409 -4.39 -3.06 -8.42
CA GLN A 409 -4.87 -2.16 -9.47
C GLN A 409 -6.06 -2.69 -10.27
N LYS A 410 -6.22 -4.01 -10.33
CA LYS A 410 -7.26 -4.68 -11.12
C LYS A 410 -8.52 -4.95 -10.33
N THR A 411 -8.41 -5.32 -9.05
CA THR A 411 -9.59 -5.65 -8.22
C THR A 411 -9.98 -4.52 -7.30
N GLY A 412 -9.04 -3.64 -6.92
CA GLY A 412 -9.24 -2.62 -5.89
C GLY A 412 -9.23 -3.20 -4.48
N GLU A 413 -8.94 -4.49 -4.33
CA GLU A 413 -8.83 -5.11 -3.02
C GLU A 413 -7.61 -4.56 -2.28
N ILE A 414 -7.80 -4.31 -0.99
CA ILE A 414 -6.72 -3.91 -0.09
C ILE A 414 -5.88 -5.14 0.20
N VAL A 415 -4.67 -5.16 -0.35
CA VAL A 415 -3.70 -6.27 -0.25
C VAL A 415 -2.90 -6.16 1.04
N ASP A 416 -2.63 -4.93 1.49
CA ASP A 416 -1.86 -4.65 2.70
C ASP A 416 -2.30 -3.33 3.36
N THR A 417 -2.11 -3.23 4.66
CA THR A 417 -2.45 -2.05 5.46
C THR A 417 -1.36 -1.82 6.49
N ARG A 418 -0.71 -0.65 6.43
CA ARG A 418 0.26 -0.19 7.43
C ARG A 418 -0.35 0.93 8.24
N ASP A 419 -0.17 0.88 9.55
CA ASP A 419 -0.60 1.93 10.48
C ASP A 419 0.63 2.75 10.87
N LEU A 420 0.65 4.02 10.49
CA LEU A 420 1.72 4.96 10.81
C LEU A 420 1.49 5.63 12.17
N GLY A 421 0.38 5.36 12.85
CA GLY A 421 0.05 5.89 14.18
C GLY A 421 -0.78 7.17 14.14
N SER A 422 -1.03 7.71 15.34
CA SER A 422 -1.87 8.91 15.50
C SER A 422 -1.02 10.17 15.65
N PRO A 423 -1.15 11.16 14.75
CA PRO A 423 -0.49 12.46 14.91
C PRO A 423 -0.72 13.10 16.28
N GLU A 424 -1.93 12.99 16.84
CA GLU A 424 -2.27 13.54 18.15
C GLU A 424 -1.50 12.85 19.29
N GLU A 425 -1.34 11.53 19.23
CA GLU A 425 -0.58 10.79 20.25
C GLU A 425 0.89 11.20 20.26
N PHE A 426 1.51 11.38 19.08
CA PHE A 426 2.87 11.86 18.98
C PHE A 426 3.01 13.32 19.43
N LEU A 427 2.02 14.16 19.14
CA LEU A 427 2.01 15.51 19.66
C LEU A 427 1.95 15.52 21.20
N ARG A 428 1.14 14.64 21.81
CA ARG A 428 1.08 14.49 23.28
C ARG A 428 2.41 14.15 23.91
N LYS A 429 3.15 13.22 23.32
CA LYS A 429 4.51 12.87 23.76
C LYS A 429 5.48 14.06 23.67
N THR A 430 5.23 14.98 22.75
CA THR A 430 6.13 16.08 22.43
C THR A 430 5.86 17.35 23.23
N ALA A 431 4.59 17.75 23.32
CA ALA A 431 4.19 19.01 23.94
C ALA A 431 3.92 18.89 25.45
N GLY A 432 3.79 17.67 25.99
CA GLY A 432 3.71 17.42 27.43
C GLY A 432 2.64 18.28 28.13
N GLU A 433 3.06 19.00 29.19
CA GLU A 433 2.17 19.83 30.03
C GLU A 433 1.49 20.98 29.27
N ILE A 434 2.01 21.41 28.11
CA ILE A 434 1.41 22.49 27.30
C ILE A 434 0.02 22.09 26.80
N LEU A 435 -0.17 20.82 26.44
CA LEU A 435 -1.47 20.35 25.95
C LEU A 435 -2.53 20.23 27.04
N GLU A 436 -2.14 20.24 28.32
CA GLU A 436 -3.11 20.28 29.42
C GLU A 436 -3.77 21.66 29.57
N VAL A 437 -3.15 22.68 28.96
CA VAL A 437 -3.56 24.09 29.00
C VAL A 437 -4.34 24.46 27.73
N VAL A 438 -3.96 23.87 26.60
CA VAL A 438 -4.57 24.17 25.31
C VAL A 438 -5.88 23.39 25.15
N LYS A 439 -7.00 24.12 25.10
CA LYS A 439 -8.32 23.57 24.79
C LYS A 439 -8.55 23.56 23.27
N ASP A 440 -9.21 22.52 22.78
CA ASP A 440 -9.70 22.41 21.39
C ASP A 440 -8.57 22.53 20.34
N LEU A 441 -7.54 21.70 20.49
CA LEU A 441 -6.50 21.59 19.47
C LEU A 441 -7.00 20.76 18.29
N GLU A 442 -6.99 21.36 17.10
CA GLU A 442 -7.44 20.68 15.88
C GLU A 442 -6.25 20.38 14.96
N LEU A 443 -6.28 19.21 14.34
CA LEU A 443 -5.42 18.88 13.21
C LEU A 443 -5.85 19.70 11.99
N LYS A 444 -5.01 20.65 11.57
CA LYS A 444 -5.29 21.55 10.43
C LYS A 444 -4.84 20.97 9.10
N SER A 445 -3.70 20.30 9.09
CA SER A 445 -3.18 19.63 7.91
C SER A 445 -2.45 18.34 8.30
N CYS A 446 -2.55 17.34 7.44
CA CYS A 446 -1.82 16.08 7.57
C CYS A 446 -1.37 15.66 6.17
N GLN A 447 -0.10 15.34 6.02
CA GLN A 447 0.51 14.88 4.78
C GLN A 447 1.38 13.67 5.07
N VAL A 448 1.51 12.78 4.08
CA VAL A 448 2.39 11.62 4.16
C VAL A 448 3.39 11.70 3.01
N MET A 449 4.67 11.56 3.32
CA MET A 449 5.76 11.51 2.34
C MET A 449 6.27 10.09 2.22
N ASP A 450 6.44 9.63 0.98
CA ASP A 450 6.91 8.29 0.62
C ASP A 450 6.15 7.14 1.31
N HIS A 451 4.90 7.41 1.73
CA HIS A 451 4.06 6.49 2.48
C HIS A 451 4.69 6.00 3.81
N GLU A 452 5.49 6.85 4.45
CA GLU A 452 6.28 6.49 5.64
C GLU A 452 6.37 7.65 6.64
N VAL A 453 6.72 8.85 6.17
CA VAL A 453 6.89 10.02 7.03
C VAL A 453 5.60 10.82 7.10
N VAL A 454 5.07 10.99 8.32
CA VAL A 454 3.86 11.78 8.56
C VAL A 454 4.24 13.19 8.97
N ARG A 455 3.63 14.19 8.33
CA ARG A 455 3.73 15.61 8.67
C ARG A 455 2.37 16.13 9.08
N ALA A 456 2.26 16.65 10.27
CA ALA A 456 1.01 17.14 10.84
C ALA A 456 1.18 18.56 11.38
N GLU A 457 0.20 19.40 11.09
CA GLU A 457 0.08 20.74 11.66
C GLU A 457 -1.17 20.83 12.51
N PHE A 458 -1.00 21.33 13.73
CA PHE A 458 -2.07 21.55 14.67
C PHE A 458 -2.23 23.04 14.96
N GLY A 459 -3.47 23.46 15.17
CA GLY A 459 -3.80 24.82 15.56
C GLY A 459 -5.03 24.89 16.44
N GLY A 460 -4.95 25.66 17.52
CA GLY A 460 -6.07 25.89 18.44
C GLY A 460 -5.66 26.83 19.58
N ASN A 461 -6.58 27.68 20.04
CA ASN A 461 -6.51 28.57 21.22
C ASN A 461 -5.10 28.97 21.73
N GLY A 462 -4.28 29.55 20.86
CA GLY A 462 -2.96 30.06 21.23
C GLY A 462 -1.83 29.02 21.20
N LEU A 463 -2.00 27.88 20.54
CA LEU A 463 -0.92 26.95 20.18
C LEU A 463 -0.93 26.71 18.68
N ARG A 464 0.27 26.77 18.09
CA ARG A 464 0.57 26.18 16.79
C ARG A 464 1.64 25.13 16.99
N ALA A 465 1.43 23.95 16.44
CA ALA A 465 2.41 22.88 16.50
C ALA A 465 2.62 22.28 15.13
N TYR A 466 3.89 22.07 14.79
CA TYR A 466 4.32 21.28 13.65
C TYR A 466 5.03 20.04 14.17
N LEU A 467 4.70 18.89 13.58
CA LEU A 467 5.29 17.62 13.91
C LEU A 467 5.55 16.83 12.63
N ALA A 468 6.79 16.35 12.48
CA ALA A 468 7.15 15.33 11.50
C ALA A 468 7.71 14.11 12.21
N TYR A 469 7.21 12.93 11.88
CA TYR A 469 7.68 11.68 12.47
C TYR A 469 7.69 10.55 11.44
N ASP A 470 8.55 9.58 11.69
CA ASP A 470 8.65 8.34 10.93
C ASP A 470 7.59 7.35 11.45
N GLY A 471 6.68 6.92 10.58
CA GLY A 471 5.56 6.05 10.96
C GLY A 471 5.95 4.59 11.21
N GLU A 472 7.13 4.14 10.75
CA GLU A 472 7.59 2.76 10.95
C GLU A 472 8.33 2.60 12.29
N THR A 473 9.23 3.54 12.59
CA THR A 473 10.04 3.55 13.81
C THR A 473 9.37 4.28 14.96
N GLY A 474 8.47 5.22 14.67
CA GLY A 474 7.91 6.16 15.64
C GLY A 474 8.89 7.24 16.09
N GLU A 475 10.00 7.44 15.36
CA GLU A 475 10.97 8.49 15.67
C GLU A 475 10.43 9.88 15.26
N ILE A 476 10.55 10.87 16.16
CA ILE A 476 10.20 12.25 15.86
C ILE A 476 11.37 12.89 15.13
N LEU A 477 11.17 13.22 13.86
CA LEU A 477 12.20 13.79 12.98
C LEU A 477 12.32 15.31 13.19
N GLU A 478 11.18 15.99 13.20
CA GLU A 478 11.13 17.44 13.38
C GLU A 478 9.94 17.83 14.26
N ARG A 479 10.14 18.87 15.07
CA ARG A 479 9.09 19.44 15.90
C ARG A 479 9.27 20.95 16.05
N ALA A 480 8.16 21.67 16.02
CA ALA A 480 8.11 23.07 16.40
C ALA A 480 6.83 23.34 17.18
N LEU A 481 6.95 24.05 18.30
CA LEU A 481 5.83 24.44 19.15
C LEU A 481 5.91 25.95 19.34
N GLU A 482 4.80 26.63 19.10
CA GLU A 482 4.66 28.06 19.25
C GLU A 482 3.40 28.39 20.05
N ILE A 483 3.60 28.89 21.27
CA ILE A 483 2.52 29.35 22.14
C ILE A 483 2.26 30.85 21.98
N GLY A 484 1.00 31.24 22.20
CA GLY A 484 0.55 32.62 22.30
C GLY A 484 0.44 33.08 23.76
N SER A 485 0.20 34.38 23.92
CA SER A 485 0.16 35.06 25.22
C SER A 485 -0.80 34.41 26.24
N SER A 486 -1.98 33.98 25.80
CA SER A 486 -2.98 33.33 26.68
C SER A 486 -2.45 32.03 27.30
N VAL A 487 -1.78 31.20 26.51
CA VAL A 487 -1.20 29.93 26.96
C VAL A 487 0.01 30.19 27.87
N ALA A 488 0.83 31.19 27.54
CA ALA A 488 1.96 31.59 28.39
C ALA A 488 1.51 32.05 29.78
N VAL A 489 0.44 32.84 29.87
CA VAL A 489 -0.19 33.26 31.13
C VAL A 489 -0.65 32.05 31.94
N GLU A 490 -1.38 31.12 31.31
CA GLU A 490 -1.96 29.98 32.03
C GLU A 490 -0.89 28.97 32.50
N LEU A 491 0.17 28.78 31.70
CA LEU A 491 1.36 28.01 32.10
C LEU A 491 2.05 28.62 33.34
N ALA A 492 2.24 29.95 33.34
CA ALA A 492 2.85 30.65 34.47
C ALA A 492 1.97 30.58 35.74
N VAL A 493 0.66 30.80 35.62
CA VAL A 493 -0.27 30.69 36.76
C VAL A 493 -0.33 29.26 37.29
N ARG A 494 -0.25 28.23 36.44
CA ARG A 494 -0.18 26.83 36.90
C ARG A 494 1.07 26.53 37.70
N LYS A 495 2.22 27.09 37.33
CA LYS A 495 3.49 26.96 38.07
C LYS A 495 3.48 27.78 39.37
N TYR A 496 2.90 28.97 39.33
CA TYR A 496 2.79 29.91 40.45
C TYR A 496 1.33 30.03 40.93
N ARG A 497 0.74 28.91 41.39
CA ARG A 497 -0.71 28.73 41.65
C ARG A 497 -1.40 29.77 42.54
N SER A 498 -0.64 30.48 43.37
CA SER A 498 -1.13 31.49 44.31
C SER A 498 -0.90 32.93 43.84
N TYR A 499 -0.43 33.11 42.61
CA TYR A 499 -0.10 34.42 42.04
C TYR A 499 -1.13 34.83 40.99
N SER A 500 -1.45 36.12 40.95
CA SER A 500 -2.24 36.75 39.90
C SER A 500 -1.31 37.40 38.86
N VAL A 501 -1.75 37.51 37.60
CA VAL A 501 -0.97 38.22 36.58
C VAL A 501 -1.29 39.71 36.63
N LEU A 502 -0.26 40.52 36.88
CA LEU A 502 -0.37 41.99 36.83
C LEU A 502 -0.15 42.53 35.43
N PHE A 503 0.87 42.01 34.74
CA PHE A 503 1.32 42.54 33.47
C PHE A 503 1.91 41.44 32.59
N THR A 504 1.64 41.52 31.29
CA THR A 504 2.17 40.62 30.26
C THR A 504 2.74 41.45 29.13
N GLU A 505 3.98 41.17 28.75
CA GLU A 505 4.68 41.82 27.64
C GLU A 505 5.17 40.77 26.65
N GLU A 506 4.89 40.95 25.37
CA GLU A 506 5.44 40.09 24.31
C GLU A 506 6.82 40.61 23.90
N VAL A 507 7.80 39.71 23.84
CA VAL A 507 9.17 39.96 23.39
C VAL A 507 9.51 38.98 22.27
N GLU A 508 10.60 39.23 21.54
CA GLU A 508 10.94 38.47 20.32
C GLU A 508 10.92 36.93 20.54
N LYS A 509 11.47 36.45 21.67
CA LYS A 509 11.60 35.01 21.96
C LYS A 509 10.47 34.42 22.82
N GLY A 510 9.47 35.21 23.24
CA GLY A 510 8.43 34.74 24.16
C GLY A 510 7.69 35.87 24.87
N PHE A 511 7.41 35.69 26.17
CA PHE A 511 6.58 36.59 26.96
C PHE A 511 7.22 36.84 28.33
N THR A 512 7.26 38.09 28.75
CA THR A 512 7.62 38.48 30.11
C THR A 512 6.35 38.73 30.91
N LEU A 513 6.18 38.02 32.01
CA LEU A 513 5.01 38.09 32.89
C LEU A 513 5.44 38.62 34.25
N THR A 514 4.70 39.58 34.78
CA THR A 514 4.83 40.02 36.17
C THR A 514 3.67 39.44 36.96
N LEU A 515 3.99 38.57 37.90
CA LEU A 515 3.06 37.84 38.75
C LEU A 515 3.10 38.42 40.17
N GLU A 516 1.94 38.58 40.79
CA GLU A 516 1.78 39.12 42.13
C GLU A 516 1.24 38.05 43.09
N GLY A 517 2.00 37.75 44.13
CA GLY A 517 1.60 36.84 45.21
C GLY A 517 1.03 37.61 46.39
N ASP A 518 0.94 37.01 47.56
CA ASP A 518 0.50 37.73 48.76
C ASP A 518 1.55 38.73 49.24
N ARG A 519 2.84 38.32 49.26
CA ARG A 519 3.94 39.11 49.85
C ARG A 519 4.94 39.67 48.84
N ASP A 520 5.07 39.05 47.68
CA ASP A 520 6.10 39.33 46.70
C ASP A 520 5.53 39.41 45.28
N VAL A 521 6.37 39.95 44.39
CA VAL A 521 6.17 40.03 42.96
C VAL A 521 7.28 39.23 42.30
N VAL A 522 6.91 38.40 41.33
CA VAL A 522 7.84 37.56 40.57
C VAL A 522 7.74 37.95 39.09
N LYS A 523 8.87 38.20 38.45
CA LYS A 523 8.96 38.36 37.00
C LYS A 523 9.45 37.05 36.39
N VAL A 524 8.69 36.52 35.45
CA VAL A 524 9.03 35.28 34.73
C VAL A 524 9.07 35.51 33.24
N PHE A 525 9.97 34.84 32.56
CA PHE A 525 10.00 34.71 31.12
C PHE A 525 9.41 33.35 30.72
N VAL A 526 8.51 33.36 29.75
CA VAL A 526 7.94 32.15 29.14
C VAL A 526 8.33 32.16 27.66
N SER A 527 9.12 31.18 27.22
CA SER A 527 9.53 31.08 25.81
C SER A 527 8.33 30.72 24.91
N ARG A 528 8.47 30.94 23.59
CA ARG A 528 7.48 30.44 22.61
C ARG A 528 7.33 28.90 22.62
N SER A 529 8.30 28.17 23.15
CA SER A 529 8.24 26.71 23.34
C SER A 529 7.60 26.28 24.67
N GLY A 530 7.24 27.23 25.55
CA GLY A 530 6.61 26.95 26.85
C GLY A 530 7.57 26.77 28.03
N GLU A 531 8.87 27.02 27.86
CA GLU A 531 9.84 26.97 28.96
C GLU A 531 9.68 28.20 29.87
N ILE A 532 9.59 27.98 31.19
CA ILE A 532 9.37 29.03 32.18
C ILE A 532 10.63 29.27 33.01
N GLN A 533 11.20 30.46 32.92
CA GLN A 533 12.36 30.93 33.69
C GLN A 533 11.98 32.10 34.61
N GLU A 534 12.39 32.05 35.87
CA GLU A 534 12.28 33.19 36.78
C GLU A 534 13.40 34.20 36.46
N LEU A 535 13.03 35.44 36.20
CA LEU A 535 13.95 36.53 35.92
C LEU A 535 14.29 37.33 37.18
N ASP A 536 13.28 37.59 38.01
CA ASP A 536 13.42 38.45 39.18
C ASP A 536 12.34 38.15 40.21
N ARG A 537 12.63 38.45 41.49
CA ARG A 537 11.72 38.37 42.62
C ARG A 537 12.00 39.47 43.64
N PHE A 538 10.95 40.12 44.13
CA PHE A 538 11.06 41.15 45.16
C PHE A 538 9.76 41.29 45.97
N LEU A 539 9.87 41.69 47.23
CA LEU A 539 8.76 41.99 48.12
C LEU A 539 7.91 43.14 47.60
N LYS A 540 6.60 43.10 47.90
CA LYS A 540 5.70 44.21 47.60
C LYS A 540 6.04 45.45 48.41
N LYS A 541 5.68 46.61 47.86
CA LYS A 541 5.80 47.91 48.51
C LYS A 541 5.16 47.92 49.90
N GLU A 542 3.94 47.42 50.03
CA GLU A 542 3.17 47.42 51.29
C GLU A 542 3.82 46.54 52.36
N VAL A 543 4.41 45.40 51.95
CA VAL A 543 5.12 44.48 52.86
C VAL A 543 6.41 45.10 53.36
N VAL A 544 7.15 45.79 52.49
CA VAL A 544 8.38 46.49 52.86
C VAL A 544 8.06 47.67 53.77
N GLU A 545 7.01 48.43 53.50
CA GLU A 545 6.54 49.49 54.38
C GLU A 545 6.18 48.95 55.78
N GLU A 546 5.51 47.81 55.88
CA GLU A 546 5.19 47.18 57.16
C GLU A 546 6.46 46.80 57.94
N ILE A 547 7.42 46.15 57.27
CA ILE A 547 8.71 45.75 57.85
C ILE A 547 9.50 46.98 58.30
N ALA A 548 9.57 48.01 57.44
CA ALA A 548 10.30 49.24 57.72
C ALA A 548 9.68 50.01 58.88
N LEU A 549 8.36 50.21 58.89
CA LEU A 549 7.66 50.87 59.98
C LEU A 549 7.83 50.13 61.30
N ALA A 550 7.79 48.79 61.29
CA ALA A 550 8.04 47.99 62.49
C ALA A 550 9.45 48.27 63.06
N LYS A 551 10.47 48.34 62.20
CA LYS A 551 11.84 48.63 62.63
C LYS A 551 12.04 50.08 63.08
N ILE A 552 11.52 51.05 62.33
CA ILE A 552 11.65 52.48 62.63
C ILE A 552 10.98 52.83 63.97
N ARG A 553 9.85 52.17 64.30
CA ARG A 553 9.13 52.39 65.56
C ARG A 553 9.92 52.08 66.82
N GLU A 554 11.04 51.36 66.73
CA GLU A 554 11.96 51.16 67.84
C GLU A 554 12.61 52.48 68.30
N VAL A 555 12.77 53.45 67.40
CA VAL A 555 13.48 54.74 67.66
C VAL A 555 12.59 55.97 67.47
N GLU A 556 11.57 55.88 66.61
CA GLU A 556 10.65 56.96 66.26
C GLU A 556 9.19 56.53 66.52
N PRO A 557 8.48 57.12 67.51
CA PRO A 557 7.11 56.70 67.86
C PRO A 557 6.06 57.01 66.79
N SER A 558 6.29 57.98 65.89
CA SER A 558 5.34 58.36 64.85
C SER A 558 6.04 58.62 63.51
N PRO A 559 6.54 57.56 62.85
CA PRO A 559 7.29 57.70 61.61
C PRO A 559 6.36 57.83 60.40
N SER A 560 6.84 58.58 59.40
CA SER A 560 6.29 58.70 58.04
C SER A 560 7.35 58.24 57.05
N ILE A 561 6.97 57.39 56.10
CA ILE A 561 7.85 57.00 54.98
C ILE A 561 7.68 58.03 53.87
N GLU A 562 8.77 58.72 53.52
CA GLU A 562 8.79 59.75 52.49
C GLU A 562 9.26 59.19 51.14
N GLY A 563 10.13 58.19 51.16
CA GLY A 563 10.71 57.58 49.98
C GLY A 563 10.76 56.06 50.08
N LEU A 564 10.32 55.38 49.02
CA LEU A 564 10.46 53.94 48.88
C LEU A 564 10.89 53.60 47.45
N LYS A 565 12.09 53.05 47.29
CA LYS A 565 12.67 52.76 45.98
C LYS A 565 13.31 51.38 45.95
N LEU A 566 12.99 50.59 44.93
CA LEU A 566 13.67 49.32 44.67
C LEU A 566 14.85 49.57 43.72
N SER A 567 16.06 49.33 44.22
CA SER A 567 17.30 49.28 43.44
C SER A 567 17.81 47.83 43.41
N ASP A 568 18.93 47.52 44.06
CA ASP A 568 19.37 46.16 44.36
C ASP A 568 18.57 45.59 45.55
N HIS A 569 18.31 46.44 46.54
CA HIS A 569 17.46 46.21 47.70
C HIS A 569 16.44 47.35 47.83
N TRP A 570 15.50 47.24 48.77
CA TRP A 570 14.56 48.32 49.02
C TRP A 570 15.22 49.40 49.89
N GLU A 571 15.33 50.60 49.34
CA GLU A 571 15.77 51.80 50.04
C GLU A 571 14.54 52.54 50.58
N VAL A 572 14.51 52.74 51.90
CA VAL A 572 13.41 53.39 52.60
C VAL A 572 13.92 54.64 53.28
N GLU A 573 13.33 55.79 52.98
CA GLU A 573 13.59 57.06 53.65
C GLU A 573 12.40 57.42 54.55
N PHE A 574 12.68 57.79 55.81
CA PHE A 574 11.65 58.12 56.77
C PHE A 574 11.93 59.44 57.49
N THR A 575 10.85 60.07 57.94
CA THR A 575 10.87 61.23 58.82
C THR A 575 9.94 61.00 60.01
N GLY A 576 10.10 61.76 61.07
CA GLY A 576 9.33 61.58 62.29
C GLY A 576 9.43 62.77 63.25
N VAL A 577 8.79 62.65 64.41
CA VAL A 577 8.78 63.73 65.41
C VAL A 577 10.03 63.75 66.29
N LYS A 578 10.85 62.70 66.25
CA LYS A 578 12.13 62.58 66.94
C LYS A 578 13.30 62.38 66.01
N ALA A 579 13.17 61.58 64.96
CA ALA A 579 14.27 61.20 64.09
C ALA A 579 13.86 61.14 62.62
N PHE A 580 14.83 61.31 61.74
CA PHE A 580 14.74 61.00 60.31
C PHE A 580 15.93 60.12 59.92
N GLY A 581 15.82 59.41 58.80
CA GLY A 581 16.89 58.53 58.37
C GLY A 581 16.50 57.67 57.19
N ARG A 582 17.29 56.60 57.00
CA ARG A 582 17.09 55.62 55.94
C ARG A 582 17.35 54.21 56.45
N LEU A 583 16.69 53.24 55.84
CA LEU A 583 17.04 51.83 56.02
C LEU A 583 17.05 51.10 54.67
N THR A 584 17.84 50.04 54.62
CA THR A 584 17.88 49.13 53.47
C THR A 584 17.26 47.80 53.86
N VAL A 585 16.20 47.40 53.16
CA VAL A 585 15.50 46.12 53.37
C VAL A 585 15.83 45.18 52.22
N HIS A 586 16.32 43.99 52.53
CA HIS A 586 16.68 42.99 51.53
C HIS A 586 15.48 42.63 50.65
N ARG A 587 15.69 42.66 49.34
CA ARG A 587 14.62 42.63 48.32
C ARG A 587 13.65 41.45 48.42
N THR A 588 14.08 40.27 48.86
CA THR A 588 13.25 39.04 48.94
C THR A 588 12.97 38.60 50.37
N SER A 589 14.00 38.49 51.21
CA SER A 589 13.87 38.02 52.59
C SER A 589 13.15 39.00 53.52
N GLY A 590 13.24 40.32 53.25
CA GLY A 590 12.72 41.34 54.16
C GLY A 590 13.61 41.62 55.36
N GLU A 591 14.84 41.11 55.38
CA GLU A 591 15.82 41.41 56.41
C GLU A 591 16.29 42.86 56.31
N VAL A 592 16.38 43.58 57.44
CA VAL A 592 16.95 44.93 57.47
C VAL A 592 18.47 44.80 57.46
N LEU A 593 19.09 45.23 56.37
CA LEU A 593 20.53 45.12 56.14
C LEU A 593 21.28 46.30 56.75
N ASP A 594 20.69 47.48 56.68
CA ASP A 594 21.28 48.73 57.18
C ASP A 594 20.20 49.64 57.74
N PHE A 595 20.52 50.39 58.79
CA PHE A 595 19.58 51.31 59.46
C PHE A 595 20.31 52.51 60.06
N ASP A 596 20.30 53.61 59.30
CA ASP A 596 20.92 54.88 59.65
C ASP A 596 19.84 55.90 60.06
N TYR A 597 19.97 56.54 61.22
CA TYR A 597 19.04 57.59 61.63
C TYR A 597 19.72 58.70 62.46
N GLN A 598 19.11 59.89 62.45
CA GLN A 598 19.54 61.04 63.23
C GLN A 598 18.35 61.72 63.93
N TYR A 599 18.54 62.17 65.17
CA TYR A 599 17.56 62.94 65.91
C TYR A 599 17.38 64.35 65.33
N ILE A 600 16.15 64.85 65.33
CA ILE A 600 15.79 66.16 64.79
C ILE A 600 16.17 67.28 65.76
N GLU A 601 16.39 68.48 65.21
CA GLU A 601 16.80 69.67 65.96
C GLU A 601 15.91 69.96 67.19
N SER A 602 14.59 69.80 67.05
CA SER A 602 13.64 70.09 68.12
C SER A 602 13.78 69.15 69.33
N VAL A 603 14.21 67.90 69.13
CA VAL A 603 14.47 66.95 70.22
C VAL A 603 15.75 67.30 70.95
N ILE A 604 16.81 67.61 70.20
CA ILE A 604 18.09 68.05 70.77
C ILE A 604 17.89 69.36 71.56
N THR A 605 17.08 70.28 71.04
CA THR A 605 16.68 71.53 71.70
C THR A 605 15.96 71.27 73.03
N LYS A 606 15.00 70.34 73.06
CA LYS A 606 14.28 69.95 74.30
C LYS A 606 15.23 69.30 75.30
N ALA A 607 16.05 68.35 74.86
CA ALA A 607 17.04 67.68 75.71
C ALA A 607 18.04 68.68 76.32
N PHE A 608 18.48 69.66 75.53
CA PHE A 608 19.38 70.71 75.99
C PHE A 608 18.72 71.67 76.99
N THR A 609 17.49 72.09 76.72
CA THR A 609 16.73 72.95 77.63
C THR A 609 16.49 72.25 78.97
N GLU A 610 16.16 70.95 78.94
CA GLU A 610 16.03 70.14 80.16
C GLU A 610 17.35 69.96 80.90
N PHE A 611 18.44 69.67 80.17
CA PHE A 611 19.77 69.55 80.75
C PHE A 611 20.17 70.84 81.47
N VAL A 612 20.00 72.00 80.84
CA VAL A 612 20.35 73.29 81.47
C VAL A 612 19.49 73.55 82.71
N LYS A 613 18.20 73.24 82.63
CA LYS A 613 17.28 73.37 83.77
C LYS A 613 17.67 72.45 84.94
N LYS A 614 18.03 71.18 84.67
CA LYS A 614 18.39 70.20 85.70
C LYS A 614 19.77 70.48 86.30
N SER A 615 20.77 70.79 85.47
CA SER A 615 22.17 70.94 85.89
C SER A 615 22.49 72.33 86.44
N TYR A 616 21.87 73.38 85.89
CA TYR A 616 22.18 74.77 86.24
C TYR A 616 21.01 75.53 86.88
N GLY A 617 19.80 74.94 86.93
CA GLY A 617 18.62 75.59 87.51
C GLY A 617 18.20 76.86 86.77
N ASP A 618 18.50 76.96 85.48
CA ASP A 618 18.19 78.11 84.62
C ASP A 618 17.24 77.71 83.49
N THR A 619 16.45 78.68 83.02
CA THR A 619 15.58 78.50 81.84
C THR A 619 16.21 79.26 80.70
N ILE A 620 16.36 78.61 79.56
CA ILE A 620 17.03 79.17 78.38
C ILE A 620 16.06 79.37 77.21
N GLU A 621 16.38 80.35 76.37
CA GLU A 621 15.89 80.46 75.00
C GLU A 621 17.01 80.00 74.07
N VAL A 622 16.72 79.04 73.18
CA VAL A 622 17.71 78.51 72.23
C VAL A 622 17.88 79.51 71.09
N GLU A 623 19.11 79.97 70.88
CA GLU A 623 19.45 80.99 69.87
C GLU A 623 19.68 80.34 68.51
N TRP A 624 20.43 79.24 68.49
CA TRP A 624 20.64 78.46 67.29
C TRP A 624 20.97 77.02 67.65
N ILE A 625 20.67 76.15 66.68
CA ILE A 625 21.13 74.78 66.59
C ILE A 625 21.70 74.61 65.18
N ALA A 626 22.82 73.92 65.07
CA ALA A 626 23.46 73.65 63.79
C ALA A 626 23.79 72.15 63.72
N HIS A 627 23.14 71.46 62.79
CA HIS A 627 23.36 70.04 62.54
C HIS A 627 24.50 69.81 61.53
N ASN A 628 25.53 69.07 61.93
CA ASN A 628 26.45 68.43 61.00
C ASN A 628 25.94 67.03 60.68
N LEU A 629 25.30 66.88 59.53
CA LEU A 629 24.73 65.61 59.09
C LEU A 629 25.80 64.58 58.74
N GLU A 630 26.98 65.00 58.25
CA GLU A 630 28.05 64.10 57.84
C GLU A 630 28.83 63.55 59.03
N GLU A 631 29.15 64.40 60.02
CA GLU A 631 29.92 64.00 61.20
C GLU A 631 29.04 63.54 62.38
N GLY A 632 27.71 63.57 62.25
CA GLY A 632 26.78 63.00 63.23
C GLY A 632 26.70 63.77 64.56
N TYR A 633 26.85 65.10 64.53
CA TYR A 633 26.71 65.92 65.73
C TYR A 633 25.94 67.22 65.49
N ALA A 634 25.40 67.77 66.57
CA ALA A 634 24.70 69.04 66.60
C ALA A 634 25.32 69.97 67.64
N GLY A 635 25.69 71.18 67.23
CA GLY A 635 26.01 72.27 68.15
C GLY A 635 24.72 73.01 68.52
N ILE A 636 24.55 73.36 69.79
CA ILE A 636 23.41 74.15 70.26
C ILE A 636 23.86 75.25 71.22
N LYS A 637 23.29 76.45 71.07
CA LYS A 637 23.50 77.60 71.96
C LYS A 637 22.18 78.07 72.54
N GLY A 638 22.15 78.29 73.85
CA GLY A 638 20.99 78.85 74.56
C GLY A 638 21.38 79.96 75.53
N VAL A 639 20.51 80.94 75.67
CA VAL A 639 20.71 82.12 76.53
C VAL A 639 19.70 82.07 77.68
N GLY A 640 20.21 82.09 78.92
CA GLY A 640 19.41 82.10 80.14
C GLY A 640 19.72 83.31 81.02
N ARG A 641 19.08 83.39 82.20
CA ARG A 641 19.29 84.53 83.12
C ARG A 641 20.68 84.54 83.74
N ARG A 642 21.32 83.37 83.88
CA ARG A 642 22.64 83.23 84.52
C ARG A 642 23.80 83.37 83.52
N GLY A 643 23.54 83.19 82.23
CA GLY A 643 24.56 83.26 81.19
C GLY A 643 24.18 82.52 79.91
N ILE A 644 25.20 82.24 79.09
CA ILE A 644 25.07 81.55 77.80
C ILE A 644 25.59 80.12 77.96
N TYR A 645 24.83 79.17 77.41
CA TYR A 645 25.09 77.74 77.48
C TYR A 645 25.34 77.20 76.09
N PHE A 646 26.29 76.28 76.00
CA PHE A 646 26.63 75.57 74.77
C PHE A 646 26.56 74.07 75.00
N GLY A 647 26.09 73.33 74.01
CA GLY A 647 26.06 71.88 74.00
C GLY A 647 26.50 71.33 72.65
N LYS A 648 27.23 70.22 72.66
CA LYS A 648 27.51 69.38 71.49
C LYS A 648 26.83 68.05 71.72
N TYR A 649 25.87 67.71 70.86
CA TYR A 649 25.11 66.48 70.92
C TYR A 649 25.55 65.52 69.83
N ASN A 650 25.55 64.23 70.12
CA ASN A 650 25.62 63.18 69.12
C ASN A 650 24.24 63.05 68.48
N THR A 651 24.09 63.28 67.17
CA THR A 651 22.78 63.21 66.51
C THR A 651 22.30 61.78 66.32
N LEU A 652 23.15 60.77 66.45
CA LEU A 652 22.80 59.34 66.35
C LEU A 652 22.21 58.81 67.68
N THR A 653 22.75 59.24 68.82
CA THR A 653 22.31 58.78 70.15
C THR A 653 21.43 59.78 70.90
N GLY A 654 21.45 61.06 70.49
CA GLY A 654 20.76 62.14 71.19
C GLY A 654 21.44 62.54 72.51
N GLU A 655 22.64 62.00 72.79
CA GLU A 655 23.38 62.26 74.01
C GLU A 655 24.22 63.53 73.91
N LEU A 656 24.33 64.24 75.04
CA LEU A 656 25.23 65.38 75.18
C LEU A 656 26.67 64.87 75.32
N ILE A 657 27.52 65.20 74.35
CA ILE A 657 28.94 64.84 74.32
C ILE A 657 29.75 65.83 75.15
N GLU A 658 29.46 67.12 74.98
CA GLU A 658 30.25 68.19 75.58
C GLU A 658 29.38 69.41 75.86
N HIS A 659 29.66 70.15 76.93
CA HIS A 659 28.94 71.39 77.24
C HIS A 659 29.85 72.44 77.89
N ASP A 660 29.52 73.69 77.67
CA ASP A 660 30.24 74.84 78.22
C ASP A 660 29.25 75.91 78.71
N PHE A 661 29.65 76.65 79.74
CA PHE A 661 28.87 77.74 80.33
C PHE A 661 29.69 79.02 80.45
N VAL A 662 29.08 80.14 80.07
CA VAL A 662 29.65 81.49 80.12
C VAL A 662 28.73 82.42 80.92
N PRO A 663 29.17 82.92 82.10
CA PRO A 663 28.36 83.80 82.95
C PRO A 663 28.00 85.13 82.28
N GLY A 664 26.79 85.63 82.53
CA GLY A 664 26.25 86.85 81.89
C GLY A 664 26.94 88.17 82.27
N SER A 665 27.76 88.21 83.33
CA SER A 665 28.49 89.41 83.78
C SER A 665 29.93 89.09 84.22
N GLY A 666 30.88 89.97 83.85
CA GLY A 666 32.32 89.85 84.14
C GLY A 666 33.23 90.22 82.96
N ILE A 667 34.41 90.80 83.22
CA ILE A 667 35.38 91.21 82.18
C ILE A 667 35.95 89.98 81.43
N THR A 668 36.08 88.84 82.11
CA THR A 668 36.55 87.57 81.54
C THR A 668 35.49 86.85 80.70
N SER A 669 34.20 87.18 80.86
CA SER A 669 33.09 86.51 80.15
C SER A 669 33.11 86.79 78.64
N LYS A 670 33.51 87.99 78.20
CA LYS A 670 33.57 88.34 76.76
C LYS A 670 34.65 87.56 76.00
N LEU A 671 35.81 87.32 76.61
CA LEU A 671 36.89 86.53 76.03
C LEU A 671 36.54 85.03 75.99
N LYS A 672 35.93 84.51 77.07
CA LYS A 672 35.47 83.13 77.13
C LYS A 672 34.36 82.83 76.12
N LEU A 673 33.44 83.78 75.91
CA LEU A 673 32.37 83.65 74.93
C LEU A 673 32.90 83.41 73.52
N ALA A 674 33.86 84.24 73.06
CA ALA A 674 34.44 84.11 71.72
C ALA A 674 35.22 82.79 71.52
N GLN A 675 35.87 82.27 72.57
CA GLN A 675 36.57 80.98 72.52
C GLN A 675 35.60 79.79 72.45
N VAL A 676 34.50 79.85 73.19
CA VAL A 676 33.50 78.78 73.25
C VAL A 676 32.63 78.77 71.98
N GLU A 677 32.20 79.94 71.48
CA GLU A 677 31.37 79.99 70.26
C GLU A 677 32.04 79.31 69.06
N GLY A 678 33.35 79.51 68.86
CA GLY A 678 34.09 78.88 67.76
C GLY A 678 34.27 77.35 67.88
N LYS A 679 34.04 76.78 69.07
CA LYS A 679 34.14 75.33 69.34
C LYS A 679 32.83 74.59 69.05
N TYR A 680 31.69 75.26 69.21
CA TYR A 680 30.35 74.66 69.06
C TYR A 680 29.63 75.10 67.78
N ALA A 681 30.02 76.23 67.18
CA ALA A 681 29.55 76.60 65.86
C ALA A 681 30.09 75.58 64.85
N VAL A 682 29.19 74.77 64.30
CA VAL A 682 29.50 73.87 63.19
C VAL A 682 29.83 74.73 61.97
N LYS A 683 30.95 74.46 61.31
CA LYS A 683 31.29 75.09 60.02
C LYS A 683 30.73 74.28 58.87
#